data_AF-A0A7J4XIQ1-F1
#
_entry.id   AF-A0A7J4XIQ1-F1
#
_cell.length_a   1.000
_cell.length_b   1.000
_cell.length_c   1.000
_cell.angle_alpha   90.00
_cell.angle_beta   90.00
_cell.angle_gamma   90.00
#
_symmetry.space_group_name_H-M   'P 1'
#
loop_
_entity.id
_entity.type
_entity.pdbx_description
1 polymer ?
#
loop_
_entity_poly.entity_id
_entity_poly.type
_entity_poly.pdbx_seq_one_letter_code
_entity_poly.pdbx_strand_id
1 'polypeptide(L)'
;MRKLLTLFLCLFTLIAKAEEFSKIYVVGAAFDCGWTAEKAYLMDDEGNGIFTWTGKMKRNDFKFLLKTNPNDIWIDCLNAEVANEAVVIGKEHKIRHVENSRVTNDDYKFIMNDEGSFKITIDTRKMTMIVTPDDLISVSALDGRGKRIVNIYSCSGKASDSENAYKLLLNKDEINNNKSNKWAYKGDDPWVIFSLPAIYSINKFGFRDGRILETGSDVYNLPEYKVYVSTTGTAEADWTEIIHETNVGDLDTKVKRITPVEARYIKFVPVKDTRDSYVRIYGVDIYGSYVRPLNEEIVSTGKTIVDYHNSWSNRETPANIIDGNTDAVDGEDANNPWAFGKKEGTDGWVVIDLEQEYEINKFALIDSEEWLTGYKVYACSFAGTDEDWKLVFDGTFEAMQVRKEGVPAEPFASRFLKLEIPSEYQKGLARIREFEVYGKPAVQPEIISNNADLKAAYELALWTVNINTTQNGILNAGARYDGNWTRDLSINVWNGFPLLQPEISKNSLLHLLEDNEQEYIGAEYWDKIIWVKGAYMYYQMTGDKEFLNQILKSGVNTIHQLEEMKRDNNPVYDSQYGLFTGPSVFNDGIAGYEEPVWSGDSKGGAVVSHPAHNKIKCLSTNCIYYEAYRLLAHIATILGEEETATEMEKKAENLKTNIRTHLFDRETGKFNYLIDQNGDLHSFQEGLGNSFAILFDIVSPAEAEKIISQMQVTKFGLPSIYPHFKRFSDEKPGRHNMMIWPFVNAFYADACTRTGDYERFTFELFNLVDLGLNKGGNDFWEIYDPKDGHPDGGWQTGSHWGGLQHQTWSATGLLRMVWYGLVGMRFEDEKLRFEPFLPEEVNSLELTRLNYGNMILNVKLEGEGNRIKEFKLNGIAMDTPEIPQNLTGEQTVSIVLEKSSGVGVAQLNQDNSFFTLTPDEGRIRVQLKNDYRADIVTLFDMSGKSIVVKKKQSGNFYIGSNLHKGIYTVSLECNKEVYSQKVIIP
;
A
#
# COMPACT_ATOMS: atom_id res chain seq x y z
N MET A 1 -23.91 31.06 52.62
CA MET A 1 -23.79 32.35 51.88
C MET A 1 -22.38 32.68 51.35
N ARG A 2 -21.29 32.01 51.76
CA ARG A 2 -19.96 32.14 51.13
C ARG A 2 -19.67 31.18 49.96
N LYS A 3 -20.55 30.21 49.70
CA LYS A 3 -20.45 29.26 48.56
C LYS A 3 -21.30 29.64 47.33
N LEU A 4 -22.18 30.65 47.44
CA LEU A 4 -22.96 31.16 46.30
C LEU A 4 -22.28 32.33 45.58
N LEU A 5 -21.33 33.02 46.23
CA LEU A 5 -20.60 34.14 45.62
C LEU A 5 -19.45 33.67 44.72
N THR A 6 -18.94 32.45 44.92
CA THR A 6 -17.85 31.87 44.11
C THR A 6 -18.36 31.24 42.81
N LEU A 7 -19.64 30.87 42.74
CA LEU A 7 -20.23 30.28 41.54
C LEU A 7 -20.66 31.35 40.51
N PHE A 8 -20.92 32.58 40.96
CA PHE A 8 -21.28 33.70 40.06
C PHE A 8 -20.06 34.45 39.50
N LEU A 9 -18.85 34.23 40.02
CA LEU A 9 -17.62 34.83 39.49
C LEU A 9 -16.86 33.94 38.48
N CYS A 10 -17.26 32.67 38.30
CA CYS A 10 -16.66 31.76 37.32
C CYS A 10 -17.46 31.61 36.02
N LEU A 11 -18.62 32.27 35.90
CA LEU A 11 -19.46 32.23 34.69
C LEU A 11 -19.22 33.40 33.72
N PHE A 12 -18.19 34.21 33.96
CA PHE A 12 -17.78 35.32 33.08
C PHE A 12 -16.26 35.35 32.84
N THR A 13 -15.64 34.22 32.48
CA THR A 13 -14.37 34.19 31.74
C THR A 13 -14.15 32.81 31.12
N LEU A 14 -14.91 32.49 30.09
CA LEU A 14 -14.51 31.55 29.02
C LEU A 14 -15.32 31.90 27.76
N ILE A 15 -15.30 33.19 27.44
CA ILE A 15 -15.33 33.57 26.03
C ILE A 15 -13.91 33.25 25.57
N ALA A 16 -13.74 32.16 24.81
CA ALA A 16 -12.53 31.99 24.03
C ALA A 16 -12.34 33.29 23.26
N LYS A 17 -11.30 34.06 23.60
CA LYS A 17 -10.92 35.19 22.76
C LYS A 17 -10.59 34.57 21.41
N ALA A 18 -11.41 34.84 20.40
CA ALA A 18 -11.02 34.60 19.03
C ALA A 18 -9.73 35.38 18.82
N GLU A 19 -8.63 34.70 18.52
CA GLU A 19 -7.48 35.37 17.93
C GLU A 19 -7.90 35.79 16.53
N GLU A 20 -8.10 37.10 16.36
CA GLU A 20 -8.49 37.68 15.08
C GLU A 20 -7.23 37.78 14.22
N PHE A 21 -6.89 36.70 13.51
CA PHE A 21 -5.83 36.72 12.51
C PHE A 21 -6.28 37.58 11.33
N SER A 22 -5.46 38.54 10.92
CA SER A 22 -5.80 39.45 9.82
C SER A 22 -5.29 38.97 8.46
N LYS A 23 -4.28 38.10 8.45
CA LYS A 23 -3.68 37.51 7.25
C LYS A 23 -3.10 36.16 7.59
N ILE A 24 -3.24 35.21 6.67
CA ILE A 24 -2.58 33.92 6.72
C ILE A 24 -1.93 33.69 5.36
N TYR A 25 -0.69 33.23 5.37
CA TYR A 25 0.05 32.83 4.18
C TYR A 25 0.35 31.35 4.25
N VAL A 26 0.39 30.68 3.11
CA VAL A 26 0.78 29.28 3.00
C VAL A 26 2.14 29.16 2.28
N VAL A 27 3.02 28.31 2.81
CA VAL A 27 4.41 28.15 2.36
C VAL A 27 4.90 26.72 2.59
N GLY A 28 5.81 26.21 1.76
CA GLY A 28 6.30 24.85 1.88
C GLY A 28 6.81 24.26 0.58
N ALA A 29 7.53 23.15 0.65
CA ALA A 29 7.99 22.42 -0.54
C ALA A 29 6.82 21.79 -1.33
N ALA A 30 5.61 21.73 -0.75
CA ALA A 30 4.40 21.32 -1.45
C ALA A 30 4.01 22.33 -2.55
N PHE A 31 4.57 23.55 -2.53
CA PHE A 31 4.25 24.64 -3.43
C PHE A 31 5.45 25.09 -4.26
N ASP A 32 5.21 25.74 -5.39
CA ASP A 32 6.28 26.30 -6.24
C ASP A 32 7.08 27.43 -5.57
N CYS A 33 6.49 28.11 -4.57
CA CYS A 33 7.21 29.08 -3.77
C CYS A 33 8.26 28.44 -2.82
N GLY A 34 8.17 27.12 -2.61
CA GLY A 34 9.02 26.39 -1.68
C GLY A 34 8.95 26.98 -0.27
N TRP A 35 10.07 26.90 0.44
CA TRP A 35 10.25 27.51 1.77
C TRP A 35 10.63 29.01 1.72
N THR A 36 10.45 29.69 0.58
CA THR A 36 10.77 31.12 0.43
C THR A 36 9.60 31.96 0.93
N ALA A 37 9.68 32.45 2.16
CA ALA A 37 8.54 33.08 2.81
C ALA A 37 8.11 34.42 2.19
N GLU A 38 9.00 35.17 1.54
CA GLU A 38 8.62 36.36 0.77
C GLU A 38 7.77 36.02 -0.47
N LYS A 39 7.80 34.74 -0.89
CA LYS A 39 6.99 34.20 -1.99
C LYS A 39 5.80 33.38 -1.50
N ALA A 40 5.57 33.30 -0.18
CA ALA A 40 4.44 32.58 0.39
C ALA A 40 3.11 33.11 -0.17
N TYR A 41 2.17 32.21 -0.45
CA TYR A 41 0.90 32.60 -1.03
C TYR A 41 -0.02 33.15 0.07
N LEU A 42 -0.52 34.37 -0.13
CA LEU A 42 -1.57 34.92 0.72
C LEU A 42 -2.86 34.11 0.52
N MET A 43 -3.49 33.70 1.61
CA MET A 43 -4.80 33.05 1.59
C MET A 43 -5.93 34.09 1.46
N ASP A 44 -6.98 33.74 0.73
CA ASP A 44 -8.20 34.52 0.59
C ASP A 44 -8.97 34.56 1.91
N ASP A 45 -9.23 35.74 2.44
CA ASP A 45 -10.09 35.96 3.62
C ASP A 45 -11.56 35.90 3.19
N GLU A 46 -12.25 34.82 3.56
CA GLU A 46 -13.66 34.59 3.26
C GLU A 46 -14.58 35.21 4.36
N GLY A 47 -13.99 35.86 5.37
CA GLY A 47 -14.68 36.43 6.51
C GLY A 47 -15.00 35.41 7.61
N ASN A 48 -15.42 35.91 8.78
CA ASN A 48 -15.74 35.09 9.96
C ASN A 48 -14.60 34.12 10.38
N GLY A 49 -13.33 34.51 10.20
CA GLY A 49 -12.18 33.68 10.57
C GLY A 49 -11.95 32.48 9.63
N ILE A 50 -12.52 32.49 8.43
CA ILE A 50 -12.27 31.48 7.41
C ILE A 50 -11.28 32.01 6.38
N PHE A 51 -10.17 31.29 6.19
CA PHE A 51 -9.17 31.58 5.17
C PHE A 51 -9.08 30.43 4.19
N THR A 52 -8.98 30.71 2.90
CA THR A 52 -8.85 29.67 1.88
C THR A 52 -7.69 29.90 0.93
N TRP A 53 -7.10 28.83 0.44
CA TRP A 53 -6.15 28.87 -0.66
C TRP A 53 -6.47 27.73 -1.61
N THR A 54 -6.40 27.98 -2.91
CA THR A 54 -6.63 26.98 -3.94
C THR A 54 -5.49 26.99 -4.93
N GLY A 55 -4.96 25.82 -5.26
CA GLY A 55 -3.90 25.70 -6.25
C GLY A 55 -3.25 24.33 -6.28
N LYS A 56 -2.24 24.20 -7.14
CA LYS A 56 -1.48 22.95 -7.27
C LYS A 56 -0.59 22.72 -6.06
N MET A 57 -0.66 21.51 -5.51
CA MET A 57 0.24 21.01 -4.50
C MET A 57 0.95 19.76 -5.02
N LYS A 58 2.23 19.63 -4.68
CA LYS A 58 3.04 18.43 -4.89
C LYS A 58 3.06 17.62 -3.59
N ARG A 59 3.43 16.35 -3.70
CA ARG A 59 3.69 15.48 -2.53
C ARG A 59 4.87 16.03 -1.71
N ASN A 60 4.60 16.85 -0.69
CA ASN A 60 5.64 17.43 0.17
C ASN A 60 5.07 18.16 1.39
N ASP A 61 5.95 18.80 2.15
CA ASP A 61 5.62 19.48 3.40
C ASP A 61 5.20 20.97 3.23
N PHE A 62 4.40 21.47 4.18
CA PHE A 62 4.01 22.86 4.26
C PHE A 62 3.56 23.33 5.65
N LYS A 63 3.45 24.66 5.83
CA LYS A 63 2.82 25.29 7.01
C LYS A 63 2.28 26.67 6.68
N PHE A 64 1.81 27.36 7.71
CA PHE A 64 1.23 28.68 7.57
C PHE A 64 2.01 29.75 8.32
N LEU A 65 2.15 30.91 7.69
CA LEU A 65 2.77 32.09 8.26
C LEU A 65 1.71 33.15 8.54
N LEU A 66 1.90 33.90 9.62
CA LEU A 66 1.07 35.07 9.90
C LEU A 66 1.73 36.37 9.39
N LYS A 67 3.03 36.33 9.06
CA LYS A 67 3.82 37.47 8.55
C LYS A 67 4.87 36.97 7.56
N THR A 68 5.20 37.78 6.55
CA THR A 68 6.23 37.48 5.54
C THR A 68 7.43 38.43 5.60
N ASN A 69 7.59 39.18 6.71
CA ASN A 69 8.67 40.17 6.86
C ASN A 69 10.04 39.49 7.09
N PRO A 70 11.07 39.76 6.26
CA PRO A 70 12.41 39.14 6.28
C PRO A 70 13.08 38.99 7.65
N ASN A 71 12.78 39.89 8.60
CA ASN A 71 13.40 39.91 9.93
C ASN A 71 12.66 39.04 10.98
N ASP A 72 11.42 38.62 10.72
CA ASP A 72 10.53 37.93 11.69
C ASP A 72 9.89 36.63 11.14
N ILE A 73 10.38 36.09 10.01
CA ILE A 73 9.60 35.20 9.13
C ILE A 73 9.27 33.78 9.64
N TRP A 74 9.62 33.42 10.86
CA TRP A 74 9.26 32.13 11.45
C TRP A 74 8.96 32.27 12.94
N ILE A 75 8.59 33.49 13.34
CA ILE A 75 8.27 33.80 14.73
C ILE A 75 6.81 33.41 14.97
N ASP A 76 5.87 33.90 14.17
CA ASP A 76 4.44 33.58 14.31
C ASP A 76 3.97 32.67 13.16
N CYS A 77 3.69 31.41 13.51
CA CYS A 77 3.22 30.39 12.56
C CYS A 77 1.94 29.72 13.07
N LEU A 78 1.13 29.19 12.14
CA LEU A 78 0.16 28.16 12.47
C LEU A 78 0.77 26.82 12.05
N ASN A 79 1.12 26.02 13.05
CA ASN A 79 1.74 24.71 12.87
C ASN A 79 0.70 23.60 13.01
N ALA A 80 1.08 22.40 12.56
CA ALA A 80 0.36 21.19 12.91
C ALA A 80 0.39 20.94 14.43
N GLU A 81 -0.66 20.29 14.96
CA GLU A 81 -0.69 19.92 16.38
C GLU A 81 0.37 18.85 16.70
N VAL A 82 0.56 17.91 15.77
CA VAL A 82 1.59 16.86 15.83
C VAL A 82 2.69 17.08 14.79
N ALA A 83 3.88 16.57 15.05
CA ALA A 83 5.03 16.79 14.18
C ALA A 83 4.81 16.15 12.80
N ASN A 84 4.88 16.95 11.74
CA ASN A 84 4.80 16.48 10.35
C ASN A 84 3.52 15.68 10.07
N GLU A 85 2.39 16.23 10.49
CA GLU A 85 1.07 15.60 10.37
C GLU A 85 0.70 15.34 8.90
N ALA A 86 0.39 14.08 8.58
CA ALA A 86 -0.15 13.70 7.28
C ALA A 86 -1.49 14.41 7.04
N VAL A 87 -1.63 15.06 5.89
CA VAL A 87 -2.93 15.55 5.44
C VAL A 87 -3.71 14.38 4.86
N VAL A 88 -4.89 14.13 5.43
CA VAL A 88 -5.87 13.21 4.85
C VAL A 88 -6.93 14.05 4.16
N ILE A 89 -7.06 13.87 2.84
CA ILE A 89 -7.98 14.65 2.04
C ILE A 89 -9.42 14.48 2.55
N GLY A 90 -10.09 15.60 2.80
CA GLY A 90 -11.44 15.67 3.36
C GLY A 90 -11.52 15.53 4.89
N LYS A 91 -10.40 15.30 5.59
CA LYS A 91 -10.34 15.24 7.06
C LYS A 91 -10.03 16.62 7.65
N GLU A 92 -10.68 16.94 8.75
CA GLU A 92 -10.33 18.12 9.56
C GLU A 92 -9.08 17.81 10.41
N HIS A 93 -8.08 18.66 10.29
CA HIS A 93 -6.82 18.64 11.02
C HIS A 93 -6.77 19.80 12.00
N LYS A 94 -6.17 19.61 13.18
CA LYS A 94 -6.02 20.68 14.15
C LYS A 94 -4.77 21.50 13.83
N ILE A 95 -4.90 22.82 13.95
CA ILE A 95 -3.78 23.76 13.86
C ILE A 95 -3.57 24.39 15.22
N ARG A 96 -2.34 24.81 15.51
CA ARG A 96 -2.04 25.60 16.70
C ARG A 96 -1.19 26.80 16.37
N HIS A 97 -1.50 27.92 17.03
CA HIS A 97 -0.69 29.12 16.93
C HIS A 97 0.58 28.95 17.77
N VAL A 98 1.73 29.13 17.13
CA VAL A 98 3.04 29.05 17.77
C VAL A 98 3.69 30.43 17.70
N GLU A 99 3.74 31.09 18.85
CA GLU A 99 4.51 32.31 19.05
C GLU A 99 5.99 31.97 19.24
N ASN A 100 6.84 32.62 18.47
CA ASN A 100 8.30 32.47 18.46
C ASN A 100 8.81 31.04 18.20
N SER A 101 8.36 30.45 17.08
CA SER A 101 8.71 29.08 16.64
C SER A 101 10.23 28.80 16.62
N ARG A 102 11.06 29.82 16.38
CA ARG A 102 12.53 29.73 16.45
C ARG A 102 13.09 29.42 17.84
N VAL A 103 12.42 29.88 18.90
CA VAL A 103 12.87 29.69 20.29
C VAL A 103 12.33 28.39 20.86
N THR A 104 11.12 27.98 20.46
CA THR A 104 10.51 26.72 20.90
C THR A 104 11.02 25.51 20.13
N ASN A 105 11.76 25.71 19.03
CA ASN A 105 12.17 24.66 18.07
C ASN A 105 10.97 23.86 17.53
N ASP A 106 9.82 24.53 17.46
CA ASP A 106 8.54 23.96 17.05
C ASP A 106 8.30 24.29 15.58
N ASP A 107 8.60 23.31 14.73
CA ASP A 107 8.56 23.42 13.27
C ASP A 107 7.68 22.30 12.67
N TYR A 108 6.55 22.04 13.33
CA TYR A 108 5.62 20.99 12.93
C TYR A 108 4.85 21.41 11.67
N LYS A 109 5.04 20.63 10.61
CA LYS A 109 4.47 20.86 9.28
C LYS A 109 3.27 19.96 9.05
N PHE A 110 2.53 20.28 8.01
CA PHE A 110 1.61 19.37 7.35
C PHE A 110 2.33 18.68 6.20
N ILE A 111 2.04 17.41 5.97
CA ILE A 111 2.61 16.60 4.88
C ILE A 111 1.51 16.28 3.88
N MET A 112 1.64 16.82 2.68
CA MET A 112 0.75 16.53 1.56
C MET A 112 1.21 15.26 0.85
N ASN A 113 0.33 14.26 0.77
CA ASN A 113 0.64 12.97 0.14
C ASN A 113 0.06 12.80 -1.26
N ASP A 114 -0.92 13.63 -1.61
CA ASP A 114 -1.51 13.66 -2.94
C ASP A 114 -0.90 14.80 -3.76
N GLU A 115 -0.80 14.59 -5.07
CA GLU A 115 -0.43 15.64 -6.02
C GLU A 115 -1.65 15.98 -6.86
N GLY A 116 -1.84 17.26 -7.14
CA GLY A 116 -3.04 17.74 -7.81
C GLY A 116 -3.37 19.17 -7.42
N SER A 117 -4.56 19.61 -7.81
CA SER A 117 -5.11 20.89 -7.34
C SER A 117 -5.93 20.62 -6.09
N PHE A 118 -5.69 21.42 -5.04
CA PHE A 118 -6.39 21.29 -3.75
C PHE A 118 -6.88 22.63 -3.25
N LYS A 119 -7.89 22.58 -2.38
CA LYS A 119 -8.33 23.70 -1.57
C LYS A 119 -7.96 23.46 -0.11
N ILE A 120 -7.20 24.38 0.45
CA ILE A 120 -6.93 24.46 1.88
C ILE A 120 -7.93 25.44 2.49
N THR A 121 -8.65 25.03 3.54
CA THR A 121 -9.53 25.90 4.33
C THR A 121 -9.07 25.91 5.78
N ILE A 122 -8.76 27.07 6.33
CA ILE A 122 -8.48 27.28 7.75
C ILE A 122 -9.71 27.92 8.41
N ASP A 123 -10.15 27.35 9.53
CA ASP A 123 -11.10 27.97 10.45
C ASP A 123 -10.36 28.38 11.72
N THR A 124 -10.07 29.67 11.85
CA THR A 124 -9.31 30.21 12.99
C THR A 124 -10.11 30.27 14.29
N ARG A 125 -11.44 30.11 14.23
CA ARG A 125 -12.28 30.05 15.44
C ARG A 125 -12.25 28.66 16.06
N LYS A 126 -12.15 27.64 15.21
CA LYS A 126 -11.97 26.24 15.63
C LYS A 126 -10.50 25.85 15.80
N MET A 127 -9.60 26.64 15.23
CA MET A 127 -8.20 26.29 15.05
C MET A 127 -8.06 24.96 14.32
N THR A 128 -8.71 24.87 13.15
CA THR A 128 -8.65 23.71 12.27
C THR A 128 -8.31 24.07 10.84
N MET A 129 -7.79 23.09 10.11
CA MET A 129 -7.53 23.12 8.67
C MET A 129 -8.17 21.88 8.04
N ILE A 130 -8.79 22.04 6.88
CA ILE A 130 -9.17 20.91 6.01
C ILE A 130 -8.58 21.13 4.63
N VAL A 131 -8.02 20.06 4.04
CA VAL A 131 -7.62 20.05 2.64
C VAL A 131 -8.62 19.17 1.89
N THR A 132 -9.28 19.74 0.89
CA THR A 132 -10.16 18.99 -0.01
C THR A 132 -9.57 18.99 -1.41
N PRO A 133 -9.94 18.04 -2.29
CA PRO A 133 -9.66 18.21 -3.71
C PRO A 133 -10.15 19.60 -4.11
N ASP A 134 -9.40 20.25 -4.98
CA ASP A 134 -9.90 21.46 -5.62
C ASP A 134 -11.18 21.04 -6.32
N ASP A 135 -12.29 21.67 -5.93
CA ASP A 135 -13.55 21.41 -6.57
C ASP A 135 -13.52 21.89 -8.04
N LEU A 136 -12.47 22.58 -8.49
CA LEU A 136 -12.25 22.94 -9.88
C LEU A 136 -12.12 21.70 -10.79
N ILE A 137 -13.20 21.43 -11.52
CA ILE A 137 -13.30 20.29 -12.45
C ILE A 137 -13.11 20.69 -13.91
N SER A 138 -13.11 21.99 -14.25
CA SER A 138 -13.10 22.46 -15.64
C SER A 138 -11.75 22.55 -16.32
N VAL A 139 -10.67 22.52 -15.55
CA VAL A 139 -9.32 22.65 -16.12
C VAL A 139 -8.86 21.34 -16.72
N SER A 140 -8.42 21.37 -17.98
CA SER A 140 -7.81 20.21 -18.63
C SER A 140 -6.78 20.61 -19.69
N ALA A 141 -5.81 19.73 -19.94
CA ALA A 141 -4.84 19.92 -21.00
C ALA A 141 -5.52 19.85 -22.38
N LEU A 142 -5.03 20.68 -23.31
CA LEU A 142 -5.54 20.76 -24.67
C LEU A 142 -5.10 19.60 -25.58
N ASP A 143 -4.09 18.83 -25.19
CA ASP A 143 -3.69 17.63 -25.91
C ASP A 143 -4.62 16.44 -25.61
N GLY A 144 -5.43 16.52 -24.55
CA GLY A 144 -6.37 15.47 -24.18
C GLY A 144 -5.75 14.33 -23.38
N ARG A 145 -4.51 14.47 -22.89
CA ARG A 145 -3.97 13.58 -21.84
C ARG A 145 -4.49 13.97 -20.47
N GLY A 146 -4.48 13.02 -19.55
CA GLY A 146 -4.96 13.19 -18.19
C GLY A 146 -6.49 13.11 -18.10
N LYS A 147 -7.02 13.65 -16.99
CA LYS A 147 -8.44 13.60 -16.67
C LYS A 147 -9.15 14.86 -17.20
N ARG A 148 -10.22 14.68 -17.96
CA ARG A 148 -11.08 15.77 -18.46
C ARG A 148 -12.51 15.57 -17.97
N ILE A 149 -12.87 16.26 -16.88
CA ILE A 149 -14.21 16.17 -16.29
C ILE A 149 -15.21 17.14 -16.93
N VAL A 150 -14.76 18.28 -17.44
CA VAL A 150 -15.61 19.18 -18.22
C VAL A 150 -15.16 19.15 -19.67
N ASN A 151 -16.10 18.90 -20.57
CA ASN A 151 -15.87 18.99 -22.01
C ASN A 151 -16.78 20.05 -22.65
N ILE A 152 -16.49 20.42 -23.90
CA ILE A 152 -17.34 21.31 -24.69
C ILE A 152 -18.33 20.46 -25.48
N TYR A 153 -19.61 20.57 -25.13
CA TYR A 153 -20.69 19.91 -25.85
C TYR A 153 -20.98 20.64 -27.16
N SER A 154 -21.31 21.94 -27.06
CA SER A 154 -21.58 22.79 -28.22
C SER A 154 -21.42 24.28 -27.86
N CYS A 155 -21.40 25.16 -28.87
CA CYS A 155 -21.32 26.60 -28.66
C CYS A 155 -21.95 27.39 -29.81
N SER A 156 -22.23 28.68 -29.58
CA SER A 156 -22.79 29.60 -30.59
C SER A 156 -21.84 29.88 -31.78
N GLY A 157 -20.57 29.52 -31.65
CA GLY A 157 -19.56 29.61 -32.71
C GLY A 157 -18.18 30.02 -32.19
N LYS A 158 -17.32 30.47 -33.10
CA LYS A 158 -15.93 30.89 -32.84
C LYS A 158 -15.49 31.98 -33.82
N ALA A 159 -14.51 32.79 -33.44
CA ALA A 159 -13.88 33.78 -34.31
C ALA A 159 -12.84 33.14 -35.25
N SER A 160 -12.10 32.13 -34.74
CA SER A 160 -11.12 31.35 -35.50
C SER A 160 -10.89 29.98 -34.86
N ASP A 161 -10.16 29.09 -35.54
CA ASP A 161 -9.77 27.80 -34.97
C ASP A 161 -8.82 27.93 -33.77
N SER A 162 -8.06 29.01 -33.67
CA SER A 162 -7.18 29.26 -32.53
C SER A 162 -7.93 29.84 -31.33
N GLU A 163 -9.08 30.50 -31.53
CA GLU A 163 -9.86 31.19 -30.51
C GLU A 163 -11.24 30.55 -30.29
N ASN A 164 -11.23 29.26 -29.92
CA ASN A 164 -12.41 28.41 -29.86
C ASN A 164 -12.82 28.05 -28.40
N ALA A 165 -13.99 27.45 -28.22
CA ALA A 165 -14.56 27.17 -26.89
C ALA A 165 -13.73 26.20 -26.03
N TYR A 166 -12.87 25.33 -26.60
CA TYR A 166 -11.98 24.47 -25.80
C TYR A 166 -10.93 25.26 -25.02
N LYS A 167 -10.64 26.49 -25.44
CA LYS A 167 -9.79 27.41 -24.68
C LYS A 167 -10.39 27.80 -23.33
N LEU A 168 -11.68 27.56 -23.12
CA LEU A 168 -12.33 27.77 -21.84
C LEU A 168 -11.89 26.77 -20.77
N LEU A 169 -11.32 25.64 -21.16
CA LEU A 169 -10.82 24.60 -20.23
C LEU A 169 -9.38 24.85 -19.77
N LEU A 170 -8.75 25.95 -20.21
CA LEU A 170 -7.39 26.31 -19.80
C LEU A 170 -7.37 26.95 -18.41
N ASN A 171 -6.32 26.65 -17.66
CA ASN A 171 -6.09 27.32 -16.37
C ASN A 171 -5.52 28.75 -16.55
N LYS A 172 -5.47 29.48 -15.44
CA LYS A 172 -4.99 30.87 -15.39
C LYS A 172 -3.53 31.04 -15.86
N ASP A 173 -2.67 30.06 -15.63
CA ASP A 173 -1.25 30.20 -16.01
C ASP A 173 -1.04 29.99 -17.51
N GLU A 174 -1.83 29.11 -18.13
CA GLU A 174 -1.78 28.81 -19.56
C GLU A 174 -2.28 29.97 -20.44
N ILE A 175 -3.17 30.82 -19.91
CA ILE A 175 -3.69 31.99 -20.64
C ILE A 175 -2.74 33.20 -20.57
N ASN A 176 -1.96 33.36 -19.49
CA ASN A 176 -1.21 34.58 -19.19
C ASN A 176 -0.12 34.93 -20.22
N ASN A 177 0.24 33.98 -21.09
CA ASN A 177 1.32 34.11 -22.05
C ASN A 177 0.85 34.13 -23.52
N ASN A 178 -0.46 34.03 -23.80
CA ASN A 178 -0.96 33.95 -25.18
C ASN A 178 -2.39 34.48 -25.35
N LYS A 179 -2.53 35.62 -26.05
CA LYS A 179 -3.84 36.25 -26.32
C LYS A 179 -4.79 35.41 -27.18
N SER A 180 -4.28 34.39 -27.87
CA SER A 180 -5.11 33.45 -28.66
C SER A 180 -5.73 32.35 -27.79
N ASN A 181 -5.30 32.17 -26.54
CA ASN A 181 -5.87 31.19 -25.61
C ASN A 181 -7.18 31.70 -24.98
N LYS A 182 -8.14 32.06 -25.83
CA LYS A 182 -9.49 32.49 -25.45
C LYS A 182 -10.55 31.85 -26.33
N TRP A 183 -11.78 31.83 -25.86
CA TRP A 183 -12.93 31.76 -26.74
C TRP A 183 -13.31 33.17 -27.19
N ALA A 184 -13.45 33.36 -28.50
CA ALA A 184 -13.94 34.61 -29.06
C ALA A 184 -15.11 34.37 -30.02
N TYR A 185 -16.12 35.24 -29.99
CA TYR A 185 -17.29 35.15 -30.86
C TYR A 185 -17.87 36.51 -31.21
N LYS A 186 -18.24 36.71 -32.48
CA LYS A 186 -18.71 38.00 -33.02
C LYS A 186 -20.24 38.12 -33.10
N GLY A 187 -20.95 36.99 -33.19
CA GLY A 187 -22.40 36.98 -33.41
C GLY A 187 -23.19 37.60 -32.28
N ASP A 188 -24.48 37.75 -32.52
CA ASP A 188 -25.46 38.15 -31.53
C ASP A 188 -25.96 36.87 -30.84
N ASP A 189 -26.20 36.91 -29.53
CA ASP A 189 -26.56 35.76 -28.67
C ASP A 189 -25.45 34.70 -28.45
N PRO A 190 -24.33 35.07 -27.80
CA PRO A 190 -23.24 34.15 -27.47
C PRO A 190 -23.63 33.14 -26.38
N TRP A 191 -23.26 31.87 -26.56
CA TRP A 191 -23.45 30.83 -25.53
C TRP A 191 -22.46 29.67 -25.71
N VAL A 192 -22.18 28.95 -24.62
CA VAL A 192 -21.42 27.68 -24.61
C VAL A 192 -22.13 26.68 -23.71
N ILE A 193 -22.25 25.43 -24.16
CA ILE A 193 -22.72 24.31 -23.35
C ILE A 193 -21.53 23.41 -23.03
N PHE A 194 -21.33 23.17 -21.74
CA PHE A 194 -20.38 22.22 -21.20
C PHE A 194 -21.08 20.89 -20.88
N SER A 195 -20.37 19.78 -21.08
CA SER A 195 -20.78 18.43 -20.72
C SER A 195 -19.89 17.86 -19.60
N LEU A 196 -20.50 17.11 -18.68
CA LEU A 196 -19.83 16.37 -17.61
C LEU A 196 -20.03 14.85 -17.79
N PRO A 197 -19.01 13.98 -17.66
CA PRO A 197 -19.12 12.55 -17.95
C PRO A 197 -20.01 11.76 -16.96
N ALA A 198 -20.50 12.43 -15.91
CA ALA A 198 -21.33 11.90 -14.84
C ALA A 198 -22.22 13.02 -14.28
N ILE A 199 -23.05 12.72 -13.29
CA ILE A 199 -23.73 13.77 -12.53
C ILE A 199 -22.77 14.34 -11.50
N TYR A 200 -22.60 15.66 -11.51
CA TYR A 200 -21.81 16.40 -10.53
C TYR A 200 -22.68 17.42 -9.80
N SER A 201 -22.33 17.69 -8.55
CA SER A 201 -22.92 18.77 -7.75
C SER A 201 -22.06 20.03 -7.88
N ILE A 202 -22.53 21.02 -8.64
CA ILE A 202 -21.86 22.28 -8.95
C ILE A 202 -22.15 23.31 -7.87
N ASN A 203 -21.12 23.97 -7.35
CA ASN A 203 -21.25 24.88 -6.21
C ASN A 203 -20.68 26.30 -6.48
N LYS A 204 -19.91 26.48 -7.56
CA LYS A 204 -19.29 27.75 -7.92
C LYS A 204 -18.96 27.77 -9.40
N PHE A 205 -19.13 28.95 -10.01
CA PHE A 205 -18.81 29.20 -11.41
C PHE A 205 -18.06 30.52 -11.50
N GLY A 206 -16.99 30.56 -12.27
CA GLY A 206 -16.24 31.78 -12.54
C GLY A 206 -15.62 31.79 -13.93
N PHE A 207 -15.18 32.96 -14.39
CA PHE A 207 -14.48 33.10 -15.66
C PHE A 207 -13.65 34.38 -15.69
N ARG A 208 -12.72 34.44 -16.65
CA ARG A 208 -11.85 35.60 -16.89
C ARG A 208 -12.25 36.27 -18.18
N ASP A 209 -12.49 37.57 -18.12
CA ASP A 209 -13.07 38.37 -19.20
C ASP A 209 -11.98 39.02 -20.07
N GLY A 210 -12.35 39.66 -21.18
CA GLY A 210 -11.43 40.15 -22.20
C GLY A 210 -10.34 41.08 -21.67
N ARG A 211 -10.66 41.99 -20.74
CA ARG A 211 -9.71 42.97 -20.19
C ARG A 211 -8.65 42.39 -19.26
N ILE A 212 -8.76 41.11 -18.88
CA ILE A 212 -7.70 40.40 -18.15
C ILE A 212 -6.37 40.43 -18.92
N LEU A 213 -6.42 40.44 -20.26
CA LEU A 213 -5.25 40.38 -21.15
C LEU A 213 -5.29 41.36 -22.33
N GLU A 214 -6.47 41.86 -22.72
CA GLU A 214 -6.62 42.81 -23.83
C GLU A 214 -6.93 44.24 -23.32
N THR A 215 -6.04 45.18 -23.63
CA THR A 215 -6.11 46.58 -23.14
C THR A 215 -6.50 47.60 -24.22
N GLY A 216 -7.06 47.14 -25.34
CA GLY A 216 -7.54 48.00 -26.43
C GLY A 216 -8.72 48.87 -26.00
N SER A 217 -8.83 50.08 -26.55
CA SER A 217 -9.95 51.00 -26.26
C SER A 217 -11.32 50.48 -26.71
N ASP A 218 -11.33 49.46 -27.55
CA ASP A 218 -12.47 48.75 -28.12
C ASP A 218 -12.83 47.46 -27.37
N VAL A 219 -12.09 47.11 -26.31
CA VAL A 219 -12.34 45.92 -25.50
C VAL A 219 -13.15 46.27 -24.26
N TYR A 220 -14.31 45.63 -24.10
CA TYR A 220 -15.18 45.79 -22.94
C TYR A 220 -15.47 44.41 -22.33
N ASN A 221 -15.39 44.33 -21.01
CA ASN A 221 -15.85 43.15 -20.30
C ASN A 221 -17.38 43.07 -20.38
N LEU A 222 -17.89 41.85 -20.22
CA LEU A 222 -19.32 41.57 -20.27
C LEU A 222 -20.04 42.26 -19.10
N PRO A 223 -21.09 43.06 -19.37
CA PRO A 223 -21.89 43.70 -18.33
C PRO A 223 -22.85 42.74 -17.62
N GLU A 224 -23.20 41.62 -18.25
CA GLU A 224 -24.18 40.65 -17.76
C GLU A 224 -23.83 39.23 -18.24
N TYR A 225 -24.19 38.23 -17.44
CA TYR A 225 -24.15 36.82 -17.85
C TYR A 225 -25.16 35.98 -17.09
N LYS A 226 -25.51 34.84 -17.68
CA LYS A 226 -26.37 33.82 -17.09
C LYS A 226 -25.72 32.45 -17.15
N VAL A 227 -26.04 31.60 -16.18
CA VAL A 227 -25.63 30.19 -16.15
C VAL A 227 -26.85 29.34 -15.86
N TYR A 228 -27.01 28.29 -16.65
CA TYR A 228 -28.05 27.28 -16.51
C TYR A 228 -27.43 25.91 -16.32
N VAL A 229 -28.16 25.01 -15.66
CA VAL A 229 -27.80 23.59 -15.53
C VAL A 229 -28.95 22.70 -15.96
N SER A 230 -28.61 21.48 -16.35
CA SER A 230 -29.55 20.41 -16.66
C SER A 230 -28.95 19.06 -16.29
N THR A 231 -29.76 18.13 -15.81
CA THR A 231 -29.38 16.72 -15.57
C THR A 231 -29.89 15.78 -16.65
N THR A 232 -30.76 16.22 -17.55
CA THR A 232 -31.52 15.37 -18.49
C THR A 232 -31.13 15.54 -19.95
N GLY A 233 -30.83 16.78 -20.37
CA GLY A 233 -30.62 17.10 -21.78
C GLY A 233 -30.32 18.56 -22.03
N THR A 234 -30.25 18.95 -23.30
CA THR A 234 -29.92 20.33 -23.72
C THR A 234 -31.08 21.06 -24.40
N ALA A 235 -32.29 20.49 -24.38
CA ALA A 235 -33.47 21.17 -24.92
C ALA A 235 -33.84 22.37 -24.05
N GLU A 236 -34.49 23.39 -24.64
CA GLU A 236 -34.77 24.65 -23.92
C GLU A 236 -35.60 24.46 -22.63
N ALA A 237 -36.43 23.42 -22.55
CA ALA A 237 -37.22 23.11 -21.37
C ALA A 237 -36.44 22.43 -20.23
N ASP A 238 -35.24 21.90 -20.49
CA ASP A 238 -34.42 21.19 -19.51
C ASP A 238 -33.61 22.15 -18.60
N TRP A 239 -33.42 23.39 -19.05
CA TRP A 239 -32.53 24.35 -18.39
C TRP A 239 -33.13 24.94 -17.12
N THR A 240 -32.38 24.86 -16.02
CA THR A 240 -32.65 25.59 -14.79
C THR A 240 -31.65 26.72 -14.63
N GLU A 241 -32.12 27.97 -14.53
CA GLU A 241 -31.26 29.13 -14.26
C GLU A 241 -30.73 29.09 -12.82
N ILE A 242 -29.41 29.19 -12.67
CA ILE A 242 -28.75 29.13 -11.34
C ILE A 242 -27.95 30.39 -11.03
N ILE A 243 -27.56 31.16 -12.05
CA ILE A 243 -26.85 32.44 -11.92
C ILE A 243 -27.40 33.41 -12.94
N HIS A 244 -27.70 34.63 -12.51
CA HIS A 244 -27.96 35.78 -13.36
C HIS A 244 -27.34 37.02 -12.70
N GLU A 245 -26.23 37.51 -13.25
CA GLU A 245 -25.52 38.68 -12.74
C GLU A 245 -25.58 39.82 -13.77
N THR A 246 -25.83 41.04 -13.30
CA THR A 246 -25.90 42.26 -14.12
C THR A 246 -24.99 43.32 -13.53
N ASN A 247 -24.60 44.32 -14.34
CA ASN A 247 -23.70 45.42 -13.93
C ASN A 247 -22.31 44.96 -13.47
N VAL A 248 -21.78 43.90 -14.09
CA VAL A 248 -20.47 43.31 -13.75
C VAL A 248 -19.36 43.67 -14.76
N GLY A 249 -19.60 44.67 -15.63
CA GLY A 249 -18.68 45.08 -16.69
C GLY A 249 -17.37 45.71 -16.20
N ASP A 250 -17.27 46.09 -14.93
CA ASP A 250 -16.04 46.63 -14.35
C ASP A 250 -15.09 45.55 -13.81
N LEU A 251 -15.50 44.27 -13.84
CA LEU A 251 -14.74 43.15 -13.29
C LEU A 251 -14.03 42.35 -14.39
N ASP A 252 -12.71 42.20 -14.30
CA ASP A 252 -11.89 41.37 -15.22
C ASP A 252 -12.00 39.87 -14.91
N THR A 253 -12.41 39.52 -13.69
CA THR A 253 -12.70 38.15 -13.26
C THR A 253 -14.02 38.16 -12.53
N LYS A 254 -14.92 37.26 -12.91
CA LYS A 254 -16.26 37.13 -12.34
C LYS A 254 -16.38 35.77 -11.70
N VAL A 255 -16.83 35.72 -10.45
CA VAL A 255 -16.95 34.49 -9.67
C VAL A 255 -18.23 34.55 -8.85
N LYS A 256 -19.03 33.48 -8.91
CA LYS A 256 -20.25 33.34 -8.14
C LYS A 256 -20.29 31.98 -7.46
N ARG A 257 -20.49 31.98 -6.15
CA ARG A 257 -20.86 30.79 -5.37
C ARG A 257 -22.38 30.63 -5.38
N ILE A 258 -22.84 29.38 -5.43
CA ILE A 258 -24.25 29.00 -5.43
C ILE A 258 -24.49 27.89 -4.40
N THR A 259 -25.74 27.68 -4.03
CA THR A 259 -26.11 26.43 -3.35
C THR A 259 -25.81 25.25 -4.28
N PRO A 260 -25.16 24.17 -3.79
CA PRO A 260 -24.81 23.04 -4.64
C PRO A 260 -26.01 22.49 -5.41
N VAL A 261 -25.84 22.30 -6.72
CA VAL A 261 -26.89 21.87 -7.65
C VAL A 261 -26.36 20.79 -8.58
N GLU A 262 -27.13 19.73 -8.80
CA GLU A 262 -26.74 18.66 -9.71
C GLU A 262 -26.78 19.12 -11.18
N ALA A 263 -25.79 18.69 -11.96
CA ALA A 263 -25.69 18.98 -13.38
C ALA A 263 -25.05 17.80 -14.15
N ARG A 264 -25.54 17.57 -15.37
CA ARG A 264 -24.89 16.85 -16.48
C ARG A 264 -24.36 17.83 -17.52
N TYR A 265 -25.12 18.90 -17.74
CA TYR A 265 -24.82 19.98 -18.68
C TYR A 265 -24.86 21.33 -17.98
N ILE A 266 -24.00 22.26 -18.43
CA ILE A 266 -23.95 23.63 -17.94
C ILE A 266 -23.97 24.56 -19.16
N LYS A 267 -24.95 25.47 -19.26
CA LYS A 267 -25.05 26.46 -20.34
C LYS A 267 -24.65 27.83 -19.82
N PHE A 268 -23.57 28.38 -20.36
CA PHE A 268 -23.08 29.73 -20.08
C PHE A 268 -23.55 30.67 -21.19
N VAL A 269 -24.28 31.73 -20.82
CA VAL A 269 -24.85 32.72 -21.72
C VAL A 269 -24.33 34.11 -21.32
N PRO A 270 -23.16 34.53 -21.84
CA PRO A 270 -22.70 35.90 -21.65
C PRO A 270 -23.57 36.90 -22.42
N VAL A 271 -23.60 38.15 -21.99
CA VAL A 271 -24.23 39.24 -22.74
C VAL A 271 -23.14 40.19 -23.21
N LYS A 272 -22.96 40.30 -24.52
CA LYS A 272 -21.96 41.17 -25.16
C LYS A 272 -22.25 42.64 -24.83
N ASP A 273 -21.23 43.41 -24.47
CA ASP A 273 -21.39 44.86 -24.35
C ASP A 273 -21.68 45.47 -25.74
N THR A 274 -22.69 46.32 -25.84
CA THR A 274 -23.07 46.97 -27.11
C THR A 274 -21.94 47.76 -27.79
N ARG A 275 -20.88 48.13 -27.05
CA ARG A 275 -19.71 48.85 -27.57
C ARG A 275 -18.62 47.92 -28.12
N ASP A 276 -18.67 46.63 -27.80
CA ASP A 276 -17.70 45.63 -28.25
C ASP A 276 -18.30 44.74 -29.34
N SER A 277 -17.47 44.42 -30.33
CA SER A 277 -17.88 43.52 -31.43
C SER A 277 -17.71 42.05 -31.06
N TYR A 278 -17.00 41.72 -29.99
CA TYR A 278 -16.70 40.34 -29.62
C TYR A 278 -16.98 40.06 -28.14
N VAL A 279 -17.43 38.84 -27.85
CA VAL A 279 -17.19 38.21 -26.55
C VAL A 279 -15.77 37.65 -26.54
N ARG A 280 -15.02 37.83 -25.44
CA ARG A 280 -13.67 37.29 -25.24
C ARG A 280 -13.56 36.71 -23.84
N ILE A 281 -13.37 35.39 -23.73
CA ILE A 281 -13.32 34.70 -22.43
C ILE A 281 -12.05 33.85 -22.36
N TYR A 282 -11.25 34.10 -21.33
CA TYR A 282 -9.96 33.47 -21.08
C TYR A 282 -10.08 32.38 -20.00
N GLY A 283 -10.83 31.32 -20.29
CA GLY A 283 -11.03 30.25 -19.32
C GLY A 283 -12.28 30.44 -18.45
N VAL A 284 -12.88 29.30 -18.09
CA VAL A 284 -14.02 29.17 -17.18
C VAL A 284 -13.61 28.20 -16.07
N ASP A 285 -13.86 28.60 -14.83
CA ASP A 285 -13.69 27.77 -13.64
C ASP A 285 -15.05 27.25 -13.19
N ILE A 286 -15.25 25.94 -13.30
CA ILE A 286 -16.43 25.24 -12.81
C ILE A 286 -16.00 24.41 -11.62
N TYR A 287 -16.67 24.62 -10.49
CA TYR A 287 -16.39 23.92 -9.26
C TYR A 287 -17.53 22.96 -8.90
N GLY A 288 -17.20 21.71 -8.62
CA GLY A 288 -18.16 20.70 -8.19
C GLY A 288 -17.52 19.41 -7.68
N SER A 289 -18.39 18.46 -7.32
CA SER A 289 -18.00 17.13 -6.84
C SER A 289 -18.84 16.05 -7.52
N TYR A 290 -18.23 14.88 -7.72
CA TYR A 290 -18.92 13.73 -8.32
C TYR A 290 -20.10 13.29 -7.45
N VAL A 291 -21.21 12.91 -8.08
CA VAL A 291 -22.41 12.39 -7.39
C VAL A 291 -22.68 10.93 -7.77
N ARG A 292 -22.85 10.65 -9.07
CA ARG A 292 -23.22 9.31 -9.58
C ARG A 292 -22.93 9.19 -11.09
N PRO A 293 -22.75 7.97 -11.64
CA PRO A 293 -22.49 7.81 -13.06
C PRO A 293 -23.76 8.03 -13.88
N LEU A 294 -23.62 8.21 -15.20
CA LEU A 294 -24.77 8.27 -16.11
C LEU A 294 -25.38 6.89 -16.36
N ASN A 295 -24.50 5.88 -16.40
CA ASN A 295 -24.84 4.48 -16.52
C ASN A 295 -23.86 3.69 -15.65
N GLU A 296 -24.36 2.87 -14.72
CA GLU A 296 -23.54 2.07 -13.81
C GLU A 296 -22.79 0.93 -14.53
N GLU A 297 -23.25 0.53 -15.72
CA GLU A 297 -22.62 -0.53 -16.52
C GLU A 297 -21.43 -0.02 -17.34
N ILE A 298 -21.35 1.28 -17.65
CA ILE A 298 -20.29 1.87 -18.47
C ILE A 298 -19.20 2.45 -17.57
N VAL A 299 -18.01 1.86 -17.63
CA VAL A 299 -16.90 2.17 -16.73
C VAL A 299 -15.85 3.07 -17.35
N SER A 300 -15.94 3.39 -18.65
CA SER A 300 -14.97 4.25 -19.35
C SER A 300 -15.24 5.76 -19.19
N THR A 301 -16.43 6.19 -18.78
CA THR A 301 -16.79 7.61 -18.74
C THR A 301 -15.98 8.41 -17.72
N GLY A 302 -15.38 9.52 -18.14
CA GLY A 302 -14.61 10.44 -17.30
C GLY A 302 -13.29 9.89 -16.79
N LYS A 303 -12.81 8.80 -17.40
CA LYS A 303 -11.55 8.13 -17.07
C LYS A 303 -10.34 8.88 -17.62
N THR A 304 -9.16 8.36 -17.34
CA THR A 304 -7.90 9.04 -17.63
C THR A 304 -7.30 8.56 -18.94
N ILE A 305 -6.99 9.49 -19.85
CA ILE A 305 -6.20 9.20 -21.05
C ILE A 305 -4.73 9.22 -20.66
N VAL A 306 -4.07 8.07 -20.77
CA VAL A 306 -2.64 7.92 -20.45
C VAL A 306 -1.80 8.44 -21.61
N ASP A 307 -2.03 7.89 -22.79
CA ASP A 307 -1.32 8.29 -24.02
C ASP A 307 -2.11 7.91 -25.28
N TYR A 308 -1.72 8.45 -26.42
CA TYR A 308 -2.35 8.19 -27.71
C TYR A 308 -1.44 8.56 -28.89
N HIS A 309 -1.71 7.98 -30.06
CA HIS A 309 -0.86 8.14 -31.24
C HIS A 309 -0.85 9.56 -31.84
N ASN A 310 -2.02 10.17 -32.07
CA ASN A 310 -2.19 11.46 -32.71
C ASN A 310 -3.61 12.04 -32.54
N SER A 311 -3.77 13.33 -32.85
CA SER A 311 -5.05 14.04 -32.94
C SER A 311 -5.00 15.09 -34.04
N TRP A 312 -6.13 15.33 -34.70
CA TRP A 312 -6.24 16.32 -35.78
C TRP A 312 -6.09 17.76 -35.26
N SER A 313 -6.64 18.03 -34.08
CA SER A 313 -6.57 19.33 -33.42
C SER A 313 -6.70 19.18 -31.90
N ASN A 314 -6.47 20.26 -31.16
CA ASN A 314 -6.72 20.31 -29.70
C ASN A 314 -8.20 20.20 -29.29
N ARG A 315 -9.11 20.20 -30.27
CA ARG A 315 -10.54 19.97 -30.05
C ARG A 315 -10.95 18.53 -30.28
N GLU A 316 -10.16 17.80 -31.08
CA GLU A 316 -10.51 16.47 -31.59
C GLU A 316 -9.57 15.40 -31.02
N THR A 317 -9.56 15.31 -29.69
CA THR A 317 -8.63 14.48 -28.89
C THR A 317 -9.34 13.25 -28.32
N PRO A 318 -8.61 12.19 -27.91
CA PRO A 318 -9.21 11.01 -27.28
C PRO A 318 -9.99 11.29 -25.99
N ALA A 319 -9.74 12.39 -25.29
CA ALA A 319 -10.57 12.75 -24.14
C ALA A 319 -12.06 12.95 -24.48
N ASN A 320 -12.42 13.10 -25.76
CA ASN A 320 -13.82 13.18 -26.18
C ASN A 320 -14.50 11.81 -26.28
N ILE A 321 -13.75 10.70 -26.40
CA ILE A 321 -14.34 9.36 -26.59
C ILE A 321 -14.73 8.67 -25.29
N ILE A 322 -14.69 9.40 -24.18
CA ILE A 322 -15.00 8.94 -22.83
C ILE A 322 -15.83 9.98 -22.06
N ASP A 323 -16.51 10.90 -22.76
CA ASP A 323 -17.27 11.99 -22.13
C ASP A 323 -18.75 11.65 -21.89
N GLY A 324 -19.15 10.42 -22.23
CA GLY A 324 -20.47 9.85 -21.96
C GLY A 324 -21.57 10.52 -22.78
N ASN A 325 -21.28 10.84 -24.03
CA ASN A 325 -22.14 11.59 -24.93
C ASN A 325 -22.50 10.75 -26.16
N THR A 326 -23.51 9.90 -25.97
CA THR A 326 -23.92 8.87 -26.94
C THR A 326 -25.00 9.34 -27.94
N ASP A 327 -25.61 10.51 -27.71
CA ASP A 327 -26.89 10.89 -28.32
C ASP A 327 -26.77 11.77 -29.59
N ALA A 328 -25.57 12.02 -30.08
CA ALA A 328 -25.37 12.84 -31.27
C ALA A 328 -25.88 12.16 -32.55
N VAL A 329 -26.91 12.76 -33.15
CA VAL A 329 -27.53 12.32 -34.41
C VAL A 329 -26.87 13.01 -35.61
N ASP A 330 -26.91 12.38 -36.78
CA ASP A 330 -26.34 12.91 -38.03
C ASP A 330 -26.86 14.32 -38.37
N GLY A 331 -25.94 15.23 -38.74
CA GLY A 331 -26.26 16.54 -39.31
C GLY A 331 -26.15 17.74 -38.36
N GLU A 332 -25.86 17.53 -37.07
CA GLU A 332 -25.43 18.60 -36.17
C GLU A 332 -23.89 18.61 -36.03
N ASP A 333 -23.28 19.79 -35.96
CA ASP A 333 -21.85 20.01 -35.64
C ASP A 333 -21.53 19.61 -34.17
N ALA A 334 -22.37 18.76 -33.57
CA ALA A 334 -22.46 18.44 -32.16
C ALA A 334 -22.02 16.98 -31.92
N ASN A 335 -20.71 16.79 -31.87
CA ASN A 335 -19.96 15.95 -30.92
C ASN A 335 -18.53 15.91 -31.44
N ASN A 336 -17.65 16.69 -30.81
CA ASN A 336 -16.25 16.79 -31.22
C ASN A 336 -15.60 15.40 -31.11
N PRO A 337 -15.33 14.68 -32.21
CA PRO A 337 -14.81 13.32 -32.14
C PRO A 337 -13.34 13.36 -31.75
N TRP A 338 -12.76 12.21 -31.38
CA TRP A 338 -11.35 12.01 -31.62
C TRP A 338 -11.13 11.78 -33.12
N ALA A 339 -10.31 12.63 -33.74
CA ALA A 339 -10.06 12.56 -35.18
C ALA A 339 -8.58 12.44 -35.49
N PHE A 340 -8.25 11.63 -36.51
CA PHE A 340 -6.89 11.49 -37.02
C PHE A 340 -6.91 11.01 -38.49
N GLY A 341 -5.94 11.47 -39.27
CA GLY A 341 -5.85 11.12 -40.69
C GLY A 341 -5.25 9.74 -40.90
N LYS A 342 -5.81 8.96 -41.82
CA LYS A 342 -5.22 7.68 -42.24
C LYS A 342 -3.81 7.89 -42.79
N LYS A 343 -2.87 7.09 -42.29
CA LYS A 343 -1.53 6.93 -42.87
C LYS A 343 -1.24 5.45 -43.04
N GLU A 344 -0.76 5.08 -44.22
CA GLU A 344 -0.45 3.68 -44.54
C GLU A 344 0.58 3.11 -43.55
N GLY A 345 0.29 1.92 -42.99
CA GLY A 345 1.12 1.26 -41.99
C GLY A 345 1.20 1.98 -40.64
N THR A 346 0.24 2.86 -40.32
CA THR A 346 0.17 3.54 -39.01
C THR A 346 -1.19 3.30 -38.37
N ASP A 347 -1.19 2.66 -37.21
CA ASP A 347 -2.39 2.36 -36.45
C ASP A 347 -2.78 3.56 -35.58
N GLY A 348 -4.09 3.78 -35.45
CA GLY A 348 -4.63 4.78 -34.54
C GLY A 348 -4.87 4.14 -33.18
N TRP A 349 -4.24 4.60 -32.11
CA TRP A 349 -4.42 4.01 -30.79
C TRP A 349 -4.53 5.04 -29.66
N VAL A 350 -5.14 4.62 -28.56
CA VAL A 350 -5.26 5.34 -27.27
C VAL A 350 -5.20 4.35 -26.11
N VAL A 351 -4.50 4.74 -25.05
CA VAL A 351 -4.43 4.01 -23.77
C VAL A 351 -5.28 4.72 -22.72
N ILE A 352 -6.18 3.98 -22.09
CA ILE A 352 -7.13 4.43 -21.09
C ILE A 352 -6.80 3.75 -19.76
N ASP A 353 -6.59 4.54 -18.71
CA ASP A 353 -6.57 4.07 -17.31
C ASP A 353 -7.99 4.19 -16.74
N LEU A 354 -8.62 3.05 -16.44
CA LEU A 354 -9.92 3.00 -15.78
C LEU A 354 -9.86 3.41 -14.29
N GLU A 355 -8.65 3.70 -13.79
CA GLU A 355 -8.30 4.20 -12.44
C GLU A 355 -8.40 3.15 -11.33
N GLN A 356 -9.05 2.03 -11.63
CA GLN A 356 -9.13 0.83 -10.81
C GLN A 356 -9.41 -0.38 -11.72
N GLU A 357 -9.34 -1.57 -11.17
CA GLU A 357 -9.66 -2.78 -11.91
C GLU A 357 -11.18 -2.99 -12.05
N TYR A 358 -11.61 -3.41 -13.24
CA TYR A 358 -13.00 -3.75 -13.55
C TYR A 358 -13.07 -5.14 -14.18
N GLU A 359 -14.11 -5.92 -13.82
CA GLU A 359 -14.53 -7.10 -14.60
C GLU A 359 -15.28 -6.61 -15.84
N ILE A 360 -14.59 -6.66 -16.99
CA ILE A 360 -15.05 -6.14 -18.28
C ILE A 360 -15.68 -7.27 -19.09
N ASN A 361 -16.81 -6.99 -19.74
CA ASN A 361 -17.57 -8.00 -20.48
C ASN A 361 -18.08 -7.55 -21.86
N LYS A 362 -17.98 -6.27 -22.20
CA LYS A 362 -18.43 -5.74 -23.49
C LYS A 362 -17.74 -4.41 -23.81
N PHE A 363 -17.63 -4.11 -25.09
CA PHE A 363 -17.20 -2.83 -25.64
C PHE A 363 -18.23 -2.29 -26.62
N ALA A 364 -18.28 -0.98 -26.80
CA ALA A 364 -18.92 -0.37 -27.96
C ALA A 364 -18.11 0.82 -28.45
N LEU A 365 -17.79 0.82 -29.75
CA LEU A 365 -17.19 1.96 -30.42
C LEU A 365 -18.25 2.64 -31.30
N ILE A 366 -18.36 3.96 -31.18
CA ILE A 366 -19.23 4.78 -32.02
C ILE A 366 -18.35 5.67 -32.90
N ASP A 367 -18.45 5.56 -34.22
CA ASP A 367 -17.77 6.46 -35.14
C ASP A 367 -18.72 7.49 -35.78
N SER A 368 -18.20 8.32 -36.67
CA SER A 368 -19.01 9.15 -37.56
C SER A 368 -19.04 8.51 -38.95
N GLU A 369 -20.13 8.65 -39.71
CA GLU A 369 -20.14 8.58 -41.19
C GLU A 369 -19.33 7.43 -41.85
N GLU A 370 -19.41 6.20 -41.34
CA GLU A 370 -18.85 4.99 -41.98
C GLU A 370 -17.31 4.96 -42.15
N TRP A 371 -16.57 5.62 -41.24
CA TRP A 371 -15.11 5.79 -41.38
C TRP A 371 -14.28 4.57 -40.93
N LEU A 372 -14.82 3.71 -40.06
CA LEU A 372 -14.11 2.55 -39.53
C LEU A 372 -14.80 1.23 -39.90
N THR A 373 -14.02 0.16 -40.11
CA THR A 373 -14.53 -1.20 -40.38
C THR A 373 -14.09 -2.24 -39.34
N GLY A 374 -13.44 -1.83 -38.26
CA GLY A 374 -12.92 -2.73 -37.24
C GLY A 374 -12.12 -2.02 -36.16
N TYR A 375 -11.89 -2.70 -35.05
CA TYR A 375 -11.00 -2.26 -33.98
C TYR A 375 -10.51 -3.47 -33.17
N LYS A 376 -9.41 -3.25 -32.45
CA LYS A 376 -8.83 -4.18 -31.48
C LYS A 376 -8.84 -3.55 -30.11
N VAL A 377 -8.99 -4.38 -29.09
CA VAL A 377 -8.80 -3.98 -27.70
C VAL A 377 -7.78 -4.90 -27.08
N TYR A 378 -6.76 -4.30 -26.47
CA TYR A 378 -5.80 -4.98 -25.63
C TYR A 378 -6.03 -4.56 -24.18
N ALA A 379 -5.84 -5.50 -23.28
CA ALA A 379 -5.96 -5.30 -21.85
C ALA A 379 -4.62 -5.57 -21.16
N CYS A 380 -4.36 -4.80 -20.12
CA CYS A 380 -3.27 -5.08 -19.20
C CYS A 380 -3.67 -4.68 -17.78
N SER A 381 -3.08 -5.33 -16.78
CA SER A 381 -3.28 -4.96 -15.38
C SER A 381 -2.49 -3.70 -15.01
N PHE A 382 -1.53 -3.29 -15.85
CA PHE A 382 -0.67 -2.11 -15.69
C PHE A 382 -0.30 -1.54 -17.07
N ALA A 383 0.08 -0.26 -17.16
CA ALA A 383 0.56 0.36 -18.39
C ALA A 383 2.03 -0.04 -18.67
N GLY A 384 2.25 -1.33 -18.96
CA GLY A 384 3.56 -1.93 -19.25
C GLY A 384 4.08 -1.68 -20.66
N THR A 385 5.09 -2.48 -21.05
CA THR A 385 5.67 -2.51 -22.40
C THR A 385 4.69 -3.12 -23.42
N ASP A 386 4.96 -2.99 -24.71
CA ASP A 386 4.11 -3.55 -25.78
C ASP A 386 3.87 -5.07 -25.65
N GLU A 387 4.76 -5.80 -24.97
CA GLU A 387 4.66 -7.26 -24.75
C GLU A 387 3.64 -7.65 -23.67
N ASP A 388 3.31 -6.73 -22.75
CA ASP A 388 2.40 -6.98 -21.63
C ASP A 388 0.91 -6.90 -22.04
N TRP A 389 0.64 -6.37 -23.23
CA TRP A 389 -0.71 -6.15 -23.73
C TRP A 389 -1.32 -7.43 -24.30
N LYS A 390 -2.33 -7.96 -23.61
CA LYS A 390 -3.09 -9.11 -24.09
C LYS A 390 -4.22 -8.67 -25.01
N LEU A 391 -4.23 -9.16 -26.25
CA LEU A 391 -5.38 -8.99 -27.15
C LEU A 391 -6.61 -9.69 -26.55
N VAL A 392 -7.65 -8.91 -26.24
CA VAL A 392 -8.90 -9.41 -25.65
C VAL A 392 -10.08 -9.33 -26.61
N PHE A 393 -9.97 -8.51 -27.65
CA PHE A 393 -10.98 -8.38 -28.69
C PHE A 393 -10.36 -7.95 -30.03
N ASP A 394 -10.78 -8.59 -31.13
CA ASP A 394 -10.47 -8.21 -32.51
C ASP A 394 -11.73 -8.39 -33.34
N GLY A 395 -12.32 -7.28 -33.79
CA GLY A 395 -13.61 -7.26 -34.46
C GLY A 395 -13.58 -6.52 -35.79
N THR A 396 -14.31 -7.06 -36.76
CA THR A 396 -14.61 -6.39 -38.04
C THR A 396 -16.11 -6.19 -38.17
N PHE A 397 -16.49 -5.09 -38.82
CA PHE A 397 -17.87 -4.62 -38.93
C PHE A 397 -18.14 -4.11 -40.33
N GLU A 398 -19.42 -4.08 -40.72
CA GLU A 398 -19.83 -3.45 -41.98
C GLU A 398 -19.51 -1.95 -41.95
N ALA A 399 -19.08 -1.39 -43.08
CA ALA A 399 -18.71 0.03 -43.15
C ALA A 399 -19.86 0.95 -42.71
N MET A 400 -21.11 0.60 -43.05
CA MET A 400 -22.31 1.40 -42.72
C MET A 400 -22.69 1.37 -41.23
N GLN A 401 -22.06 0.51 -40.43
CA GLN A 401 -22.41 0.34 -39.03
C GLN A 401 -21.72 1.38 -38.15
N VAL A 402 -22.46 2.39 -37.69
CA VAL A 402 -21.94 3.45 -36.81
C VAL A 402 -21.55 2.95 -35.42
N ARG A 403 -22.43 2.16 -34.78
CA ARG A 403 -22.20 1.57 -33.46
C ARG A 403 -21.69 0.14 -33.60
N LYS A 404 -20.45 -0.10 -33.18
CA LYS A 404 -19.71 -1.35 -33.34
C LYS A 404 -19.49 -2.02 -31.98
N GLU A 405 -20.34 -2.99 -31.65
CA GLU A 405 -20.28 -3.69 -30.36
C GLU A 405 -19.33 -4.88 -30.40
N GLY A 406 -18.47 -4.97 -29.40
CA GLY A 406 -17.52 -6.05 -29.22
C GLY A 406 -17.79 -6.81 -27.93
N VAL A 407 -17.74 -8.14 -27.98
CA VAL A 407 -17.85 -9.00 -26.80
C VAL A 407 -16.59 -9.86 -26.76
N PRO A 408 -15.75 -9.77 -25.71
CA PRO A 408 -14.60 -10.65 -25.54
C PRO A 408 -15.07 -12.10 -25.40
N ALA A 409 -14.17 -13.07 -25.65
CA ALA A 409 -14.52 -14.49 -25.57
C ALA A 409 -15.01 -14.91 -24.18
N GLU A 410 -14.43 -14.32 -23.14
CA GLU A 410 -14.80 -14.46 -21.73
C GLU A 410 -14.65 -13.10 -21.03
N PRO A 411 -15.42 -12.79 -19.98
CA PRO A 411 -15.14 -11.64 -19.13
C PRO A 411 -13.73 -11.69 -18.55
N PHE A 412 -13.10 -10.53 -18.40
CA PHE A 412 -11.73 -10.44 -17.89
C PHE A 412 -11.57 -9.22 -16.98
N ALA A 413 -10.64 -9.29 -16.04
CA ALA A 413 -10.34 -8.18 -15.14
C ALA A 413 -9.20 -7.33 -15.72
N SER A 414 -9.37 -6.01 -15.73
CA SER A 414 -8.31 -5.08 -16.17
C SER A 414 -8.55 -3.66 -15.67
N ARG A 415 -7.45 -2.93 -15.49
CA ARG A 415 -7.42 -1.48 -15.22
C ARG A 415 -7.06 -0.67 -16.47
N PHE A 416 -6.18 -1.19 -17.33
CA PHE A 416 -5.68 -0.46 -18.49
C PHE A 416 -6.15 -1.11 -19.80
N LEU A 417 -6.69 -0.28 -20.69
CA LEU A 417 -7.13 -0.72 -22.01
C LEU A 417 -6.42 0.10 -23.10
N LYS A 418 -5.96 -0.59 -24.14
CA LYS A 418 -5.50 0.02 -25.39
C LYS A 418 -6.54 -0.25 -26.46
N LEU A 419 -7.23 0.80 -26.90
CA LEU A 419 -8.03 0.77 -28.11
C LEU A 419 -7.10 1.01 -29.29
N GLU A 420 -7.11 0.10 -30.26
CA GLU A 420 -6.30 0.19 -31.47
C GLU A 420 -7.20 0.06 -32.71
N ILE A 421 -6.96 0.92 -33.69
CA ILE A 421 -7.63 0.99 -34.97
C ILE A 421 -6.55 0.71 -36.03
N PRO A 422 -6.37 -0.55 -36.42
CA PRO A 422 -5.44 -0.94 -37.47
C PRO A 422 -5.60 -0.12 -38.75
N SER A 423 -4.50 0.19 -39.44
CA SER A 423 -4.47 1.04 -40.63
C SER A 423 -5.39 0.55 -41.77
N GLU A 424 -5.64 -0.76 -41.86
CA GLU A 424 -6.58 -1.39 -42.78
C GLU A 424 -8.04 -1.10 -42.47
N TYR A 425 -8.37 -0.83 -41.20
CA TYR A 425 -9.73 -0.50 -40.76
C TYR A 425 -10.04 0.99 -40.83
N GLN A 426 -9.03 1.83 -41.08
CA GLN A 426 -9.18 3.27 -41.21
C GLN A 426 -9.57 3.67 -42.64
N LYS A 427 -10.35 4.74 -42.76
CA LYS A 427 -10.67 5.39 -44.04
C LYS A 427 -10.57 6.91 -43.89
N GLY A 428 -9.99 7.60 -44.88
CA GLY A 428 -9.90 9.06 -44.92
C GLY A 428 -9.46 9.71 -43.60
N LEU A 429 -10.37 10.46 -42.98
CA LEU A 429 -10.22 11.03 -41.64
C LEU A 429 -11.04 10.18 -40.66
N ALA A 430 -10.38 9.34 -39.88
CA ALA A 430 -11.04 8.55 -38.84
C ALA A 430 -11.63 9.50 -37.79
N ARG A 431 -12.86 9.22 -37.34
CA ARG A 431 -13.61 10.03 -36.36
C ARG A 431 -14.37 9.13 -35.40
N ILE A 432 -13.89 9.04 -34.17
CA ILE A 432 -14.50 8.25 -33.09
C ILE A 432 -15.21 9.21 -32.15
N ARG A 433 -16.48 8.96 -31.85
CA ARG A 433 -17.30 9.78 -30.95
C ARG A 433 -17.25 9.28 -29.53
N GLU A 434 -17.32 7.96 -29.34
CA GLU A 434 -17.36 7.35 -28.02
C GLU A 434 -16.74 5.95 -28.07
N PHE A 435 -16.08 5.57 -26.98
CA PHE A 435 -15.65 4.22 -26.68
C PHE A 435 -16.12 3.83 -25.28
N GLU A 436 -17.16 3.01 -25.27
CA GLU A 436 -17.79 2.51 -24.07
C GLU A 436 -17.14 1.19 -23.66
N VAL A 437 -16.72 1.11 -22.41
CA VAL A 437 -16.26 -0.13 -21.77
C VAL A 437 -17.32 -0.52 -20.76
N TYR A 438 -17.85 -1.74 -20.90
CA TYR A 438 -18.88 -2.27 -20.02
C TYR A 438 -18.27 -3.21 -19.00
N GLY A 439 -18.66 -3.02 -17.75
CA GLY A 439 -18.18 -3.87 -16.66
C GLY A 439 -18.72 -3.43 -15.31
N LYS A 440 -18.13 -4.03 -14.28
CA LYS A 440 -18.37 -3.67 -12.88
C LYS A 440 -17.03 -3.63 -12.15
N PRO A 441 -16.87 -2.85 -11.08
CA PRO A 441 -15.67 -2.88 -10.25
C PRO A 441 -15.26 -4.33 -9.96
N ALA A 442 -13.99 -4.67 -10.20
CA ALA A 442 -13.49 -5.99 -9.88
C ALA A 442 -13.59 -6.20 -8.38
N VAL A 443 -14.18 -7.32 -7.96
CA VAL A 443 -14.35 -7.62 -6.53
C VAL A 443 -12.97 -7.89 -5.95
N GLN A 444 -12.52 -6.98 -5.10
CA GLN A 444 -11.22 -7.06 -4.43
C GLN A 444 -11.26 -8.14 -3.35
N PRO A 445 -10.11 -8.74 -3.00
CA PRO A 445 -9.99 -9.53 -1.80
C PRO A 445 -10.42 -8.72 -0.59
N GLU A 446 -11.16 -9.32 0.34
CA GLU A 446 -11.55 -8.67 1.59
C GLU A 446 -11.51 -9.66 2.75
N ILE A 447 -11.65 -9.15 3.97
CA ILE A 447 -11.97 -9.96 5.13
C ILE A 447 -13.31 -9.58 5.73
N ILE A 448 -14.06 -10.58 6.14
CA ILE A 448 -15.23 -10.44 7.00
C ILE A 448 -14.83 -11.02 8.35
N SER A 449 -14.93 -10.23 9.41
CA SER A 449 -14.58 -10.66 10.76
C SER A 449 -15.49 -10.03 11.81
N ASN A 450 -15.63 -10.71 12.95
CA ASN A 450 -16.27 -10.15 14.13
C ASN A 450 -15.44 -9.00 14.77
N ASN A 451 -14.17 -8.86 14.40
CA ASN A 451 -13.28 -7.81 14.88
C ASN A 451 -13.19 -6.66 13.84
N ALA A 452 -13.78 -5.52 14.17
CA ALA A 452 -13.86 -4.37 13.26
C ALA A 452 -12.51 -3.70 13.00
N ASP A 453 -11.62 -3.66 14.01
CA ASP A 453 -10.30 -3.04 13.88
C ASP A 453 -9.39 -3.89 13.01
N LEU A 454 -9.43 -5.23 13.16
CA LEU A 454 -8.72 -6.14 12.27
C LEU A 454 -9.18 -5.97 10.81
N LYS A 455 -10.50 -5.87 10.58
CA LYS A 455 -11.07 -5.60 9.25
C LYS A 455 -10.56 -4.27 8.68
N ALA A 456 -10.66 -3.19 9.45
CA ALA A 456 -10.23 -1.87 9.01
C ALA A 456 -8.71 -1.82 8.71
N ALA A 457 -7.89 -2.48 9.53
CA ALA A 457 -6.44 -2.55 9.30
C ALA A 457 -6.10 -3.39 8.06
N TYR A 458 -6.83 -4.47 7.80
CA TYR A 458 -6.66 -5.25 6.57
C TYR A 458 -7.04 -4.44 5.32
N GLU A 459 -8.17 -3.73 5.36
CA GLU A 459 -8.56 -2.81 4.28
C GLU A 459 -7.53 -1.71 4.05
N LEU A 460 -6.98 -1.15 5.13
CA LEU A 460 -5.87 -0.19 5.05
C LEU A 460 -4.64 -0.83 4.39
N ALA A 461 -4.31 -2.08 4.69
CA ALA A 461 -3.15 -2.75 4.11
C ALA A 461 -3.34 -3.00 2.61
N LEU A 462 -4.53 -3.40 2.19
CA LEU A 462 -4.88 -3.53 0.77
C LEU A 462 -4.82 -2.19 0.05
N TRP A 463 -5.35 -1.14 0.67
CA TRP A 463 -5.25 0.22 0.13
C TRP A 463 -3.78 0.64 -0.02
N THR A 464 -2.95 0.45 1.01
CA THR A 464 -1.53 0.81 1.00
C THR A 464 -0.77 0.11 -0.12
N VAL A 465 -0.96 -1.20 -0.36
CA VAL A 465 -0.27 -1.86 -1.48
C VAL A 465 -0.78 -1.36 -2.83
N ASN A 466 -2.09 -1.14 -2.97
CA ASN A 466 -2.71 -0.68 -4.22
C ASN A 466 -2.25 0.72 -4.63
N ILE A 467 -2.13 1.67 -3.69
CA ILE A 467 -1.68 3.04 -4.01
C ILE A 467 -0.18 3.12 -4.35
N ASN A 468 0.58 2.10 -3.97
CA ASN A 468 2.02 2.00 -4.26
C ASN A 468 2.31 1.14 -5.49
N THR A 469 1.30 0.55 -6.13
CA THR A 469 1.46 -0.07 -7.44
C THR A 469 1.53 1.01 -8.52
N THR A 470 2.67 1.09 -9.19
CA THR A 470 2.95 2.09 -10.22
C THR A 470 2.21 1.79 -11.53
N GLN A 471 2.09 2.80 -12.39
CA GLN A 471 1.57 2.63 -13.74
C GLN A 471 2.36 1.60 -14.55
N ASN A 472 3.68 1.48 -14.31
CA ASN A 472 4.55 0.54 -15.02
C ASN A 472 4.49 -0.90 -14.46
N GLY A 473 3.59 -1.18 -13.51
CA GLY A 473 3.34 -2.54 -13.05
C GLY A 473 4.30 -3.08 -12.01
N ILE A 474 4.97 -2.19 -11.27
CA ILE A 474 5.83 -2.55 -10.15
C ILE A 474 5.31 -1.96 -8.84
N LEU A 475 5.52 -2.68 -7.74
CA LEU A 475 5.15 -2.23 -6.39
C LEU A 475 6.29 -1.40 -5.78
N ASN A 476 6.00 -0.20 -5.27
CA ASN A 476 6.99 0.60 -4.54
C ASN A 476 7.08 0.20 -3.06
N ALA A 477 8.21 0.48 -2.41
CA ALA A 477 8.37 0.23 -0.96
C ALA A 477 7.48 1.16 -0.10
N GLY A 478 7.09 2.32 -0.64
CA GLY A 478 6.10 3.23 -0.04
C GLY A 478 6.05 4.58 -0.73
N ALA A 479 5.36 5.56 -0.13
CA ALA A 479 4.96 6.82 -0.79
C ALA A 479 6.10 7.65 -1.42
N ARG A 480 7.33 7.49 -0.91
CA ARG A 480 8.53 8.22 -1.32
C ARG A 480 9.63 7.35 -1.94
N TYR A 481 9.32 6.10 -2.23
CA TYR A 481 10.27 5.16 -2.81
C TYR A 481 9.99 4.96 -4.30
N ASP A 482 11.04 4.83 -5.09
CA ASP A 482 10.98 4.30 -6.45
C ASP A 482 11.00 2.76 -6.40
N GLY A 483 10.72 2.07 -7.50
CA GLY A 483 10.55 0.61 -7.51
C GLY A 483 11.86 -0.20 -7.54
N ASN A 484 13.00 0.37 -7.12
CA ASN A 484 14.34 -0.21 -7.30
C ASN A 484 14.92 -0.90 -6.04
N TRP A 485 14.07 -1.32 -5.10
CA TRP A 485 14.51 -1.84 -3.81
C TRP A 485 14.32 -3.36 -3.74
N THR A 486 15.39 -4.11 -4.06
CA THR A 486 15.35 -5.58 -4.19
C THR A 486 14.83 -6.27 -2.94
N ARG A 487 15.39 -5.91 -1.78
CA ARG A 487 14.97 -6.45 -0.49
C ARG A 487 13.48 -6.17 -0.25
N ASP A 488 13.08 -4.95 -0.57
CA ASP A 488 11.74 -4.46 -0.27
C ASP A 488 10.65 -5.22 -1.01
N LEU A 489 10.79 -5.24 -2.32
CA LEU A 489 9.90 -6.01 -3.18
C LEU A 489 9.92 -7.50 -2.85
N SER A 490 11.08 -8.09 -2.57
CA SER A 490 11.19 -9.52 -2.23
C SER A 490 10.45 -9.88 -0.95
N ILE A 491 10.51 -9.03 0.09
CA ILE A 491 9.79 -9.25 1.34
C ILE A 491 8.28 -9.07 1.14
N ASN A 492 7.83 -8.08 0.37
CA ASN A 492 6.41 -7.92 0.03
C ASN A 492 5.87 -9.16 -0.68
N VAL A 493 6.62 -9.69 -1.65
CA VAL A 493 6.26 -10.91 -2.36
C VAL A 493 6.22 -12.10 -1.40
N TRP A 494 7.24 -12.28 -0.56
CA TRP A 494 7.27 -13.35 0.44
C TRP A 494 6.09 -13.26 1.42
N ASN A 495 5.71 -12.05 1.83
CA ASN A 495 4.57 -11.84 2.72
C ASN A 495 3.21 -12.20 2.09
N GLY A 496 3.15 -12.40 0.77
CA GLY A 496 1.98 -12.94 0.07
C GLY A 496 1.34 -12.00 -0.93
N PHE A 497 2.02 -10.92 -1.33
CA PHE A 497 1.52 -10.01 -2.37
C PHE A 497 1.07 -10.71 -3.68
N PRO A 498 1.65 -11.85 -4.13
CA PRO A 498 1.13 -12.59 -5.29
C PRO A 498 -0.32 -13.07 -5.16
N LEU A 499 -0.82 -13.25 -3.93
CA LEU A 499 -2.23 -13.60 -3.70
C LEU A 499 -3.19 -12.45 -4.08
N LEU A 500 -2.68 -11.22 -4.10
CA LEU A 500 -3.43 -10.03 -4.49
C LEU A 500 -3.19 -9.69 -5.96
N GLN A 501 -1.92 -9.58 -6.37
CA GLN A 501 -1.52 -9.10 -7.69
C GLN A 501 -0.35 -9.96 -8.23
N PRO A 502 -0.64 -11.16 -8.78
CA PRO A 502 0.40 -12.09 -9.23
C PRO A 502 1.26 -11.50 -10.37
N GLU A 503 0.64 -10.88 -11.37
CA GLU A 503 1.37 -10.28 -12.50
C GLU A 503 2.29 -9.13 -12.06
N ILE A 504 1.80 -8.24 -11.18
CA ILE A 504 2.61 -7.14 -10.61
C ILE A 504 3.77 -7.70 -9.79
N SER A 505 3.55 -8.81 -9.08
CA SER A 505 4.62 -9.49 -8.33
C SER A 505 5.71 -10.02 -9.26
N LYS A 506 5.35 -10.69 -10.35
CA LYS A 506 6.30 -11.20 -11.36
C LYS A 506 7.11 -10.06 -11.96
N ASN A 507 6.45 -9.00 -12.40
CA ASN A 507 7.11 -7.85 -13.04
C ASN A 507 8.01 -7.10 -12.06
N SER A 508 7.55 -6.92 -10.81
CA SER A 508 8.38 -6.36 -9.75
C SER A 508 9.65 -7.19 -9.51
N LEU A 509 9.57 -8.52 -9.52
CA LEU A 509 10.74 -9.38 -9.36
C LEU A 509 11.69 -9.31 -10.55
N LEU A 510 11.16 -9.30 -11.78
CA LEU A 510 11.97 -9.20 -13.00
C LEU A 510 12.67 -7.83 -13.11
N HIS A 511 12.01 -6.76 -12.68
CA HIS A 511 12.57 -5.40 -12.65
C HIS A 511 13.82 -5.26 -11.76
N LEU A 512 14.01 -6.17 -10.80
CA LEU A 512 15.16 -6.18 -9.87
C LEU A 512 16.40 -6.90 -10.42
N LEU A 513 16.29 -7.52 -11.60
CA LEU A 513 17.39 -8.23 -12.24
C LEU A 513 18.23 -7.25 -13.07
N GLU A 514 19.55 -7.40 -12.99
CA GLU A 514 20.53 -6.63 -13.76
C GLU A 514 20.68 -7.19 -15.19
N ASP A 515 21.09 -6.30 -16.11
CA ASP A 515 21.39 -6.56 -17.54
C ASP A 515 20.21 -6.94 -18.44
N ASN A 516 20.40 -6.75 -19.77
CA ASN A 516 19.40 -7.08 -20.80
C ASN A 516 18.97 -8.56 -20.83
N GLU A 517 19.73 -9.45 -20.15
CA GLU A 517 19.44 -10.89 -20.08
C GLU A 517 19.01 -11.35 -18.67
N GLN A 518 18.77 -10.41 -17.73
CA GLN A 518 18.24 -10.69 -16.39
C GLN A 518 19.07 -11.74 -15.62
N GLU A 519 20.40 -11.67 -15.75
CA GLU A 519 21.28 -12.76 -15.31
C GLU A 519 21.69 -12.69 -13.85
N TYR A 520 21.70 -11.50 -13.27
CA TYR A 520 22.14 -11.25 -11.89
C TYR A 520 21.06 -10.50 -11.14
N ILE A 521 21.00 -10.71 -9.84
CA ILE A 521 20.11 -9.94 -8.97
C ILE A 521 20.84 -8.64 -8.60
N GLY A 522 20.16 -7.50 -8.72
CA GLY A 522 20.72 -6.19 -8.39
C GLY A 522 20.55 -5.77 -6.93
N ALA A 523 21.16 -4.63 -6.57
CA ALA A 523 21.18 -3.98 -5.26
C ALA A 523 22.31 -4.42 -4.30
N GLU A 524 22.11 -4.21 -3.00
CA GLU A 524 23.12 -4.29 -1.94
C GLU A 524 23.65 -5.73 -1.77
N TYR A 525 24.98 -5.88 -1.76
CA TYR A 525 25.61 -7.21 -1.88
C TYR A 525 25.31 -8.15 -0.72
N TRP A 526 24.94 -7.65 0.47
CA TRP A 526 24.74 -8.50 1.65
C TRP A 526 23.35 -9.12 1.71
N ASP A 527 22.32 -8.50 1.15
CA ASP A 527 20.95 -9.01 1.26
C ASP A 527 20.20 -9.16 -0.06
N LYS A 528 20.75 -8.73 -1.21
CA LYS A 528 20.09 -8.90 -2.53
C LYS A 528 19.66 -10.34 -2.83
N ILE A 529 20.35 -11.34 -2.27
CA ILE A 529 20.00 -12.76 -2.47
C ILE A 529 18.63 -13.15 -1.89
N ILE A 530 18.04 -12.31 -1.01
CA ILE A 530 16.66 -12.47 -0.53
C ILE A 530 15.63 -12.55 -1.67
N TRP A 531 15.97 -12.03 -2.86
CA TRP A 531 15.18 -12.18 -4.07
C TRP A 531 14.84 -13.64 -4.38
N VAL A 532 15.76 -14.58 -4.14
CA VAL A 532 15.50 -16.03 -4.34
C VAL A 532 14.33 -16.50 -3.48
N LYS A 533 14.24 -16.02 -2.23
CA LYS A 533 13.11 -16.36 -1.35
C LYS A 533 11.81 -15.75 -1.85
N GLY A 534 11.81 -14.46 -2.19
CA GLY A 534 10.62 -13.78 -2.74
C GLY A 534 10.12 -14.47 -4.01
N ALA A 535 11.01 -14.71 -4.96
CA ALA A 535 10.70 -15.34 -6.24
C ALA A 535 10.20 -16.79 -6.10
N TYR A 536 10.78 -17.58 -5.19
CA TYR A 536 10.27 -18.93 -4.90
C TYR A 536 8.86 -18.89 -4.31
N MET A 537 8.57 -17.93 -3.41
CA MET A 537 7.23 -17.78 -2.84
C MET A 537 6.19 -17.34 -3.88
N TYR A 538 6.59 -16.50 -4.85
CA TYR A 538 5.77 -16.24 -6.03
C TYR A 538 5.41 -17.55 -6.74
N TYR A 539 6.39 -18.40 -7.06
CA TYR A 539 6.13 -19.72 -7.65
C TYR A 539 5.18 -20.57 -6.79
N GLN A 540 5.40 -20.65 -5.47
CA GLN A 540 4.55 -21.44 -4.59
C GLN A 540 3.10 -20.94 -4.53
N MET A 541 2.85 -19.66 -4.79
CA MET A 541 1.50 -19.07 -4.78
C MET A 541 0.84 -19.13 -6.16
N THR A 542 1.59 -18.97 -7.25
CA THR A 542 1.04 -18.89 -8.62
C THR A 542 1.11 -20.20 -9.41
N GLY A 543 2.02 -21.10 -9.03
CA GLY A 543 2.28 -22.33 -9.78
C GLY A 543 3.04 -22.10 -11.10
N ASP A 544 3.64 -20.92 -11.30
CA ASP A 544 4.41 -20.54 -12.50
C ASP A 544 5.74 -21.34 -12.57
N LYS A 545 5.65 -22.57 -13.08
CA LYS A 545 6.78 -23.49 -13.22
C LYS A 545 7.86 -22.97 -14.17
N GLU A 546 7.50 -22.13 -15.15
CA GLU A 546 8.47 -21.57 -16.09
C GLU A 546 9.43 -20.61 -15.37
N PHE A 547 8.92 -19.84 -14.41
CA PHE A 547 9.69 -18.89 -13.62
C PHE A 547 10.78 -19.55 -12.76
N LEU A 548 10.67 -20.84 -12.44
CA LEU A 548 11.73 -21.58 -11.73
C LEU A 548 13.07 -21.55 -12.48
N ASN A 549 13.05 -21.57 -13.82
CA ASN A 549 14.27 -21.48 -14.63
C ASN A 549 14.97 -20.13 -14.41
N GLN A 550 14.17 -19.04 -14.36
CA GLN A 550 14.70 -17.70 -14.10
C GLN A 550 15.28 -17.62 -12.68
N ILE A 551 14.60 -18.21 -11.69
CA ILE A 551 15.11 -18.23 -10.30
C ILE A 551 16.43 -18.97 -10.21
N LEU A 552 16.53 -20.15 -10.84
CA LEU A 552 17.76 -20.93 -10.83
C LEU A 552 18.90 -20.17 -11.51
N LYS A 553 18.65 -19.63 -12.71
CA LYS A 553 19.64 -18.87 -13.48
C LYS A 553 20.16 -17.69 -12.66
N SER A 554 19.29 -16.75 -12.28
CA SER A 554 19.71 -15.52 -11.60
C SER A 554 20.26 -15.78 -10.20
N GLY A 555 19.67 -16.73 -9.47
CA GLY A 555 20.08 -17.08 -8.12
C GLY A 555 21.46 -17.75 -8.07
N VAL A 556 21.71 -18.76 -8.92
CA VAL A 556 23.02 -19.45 -8.98
C VAL A 556 24.10 -18.51 -9.44
N ASN A 557 23.88 -17.76 -10.53
CA ASN A 557 24.84 -16.77 -11.04
C ASN A 557 25.20 -15.75 -9.96
N THR A 558 24.20 -15.26 -9.22
CA THR A 558 24.43 -14.28 -8.16
C THR A 558 25.17 -14.87 -6.96
N ILE A 559 24.83 -16.09 -6.54
CA ILE A 559 25.54 -16.77 -5.44
C ILE A 559 27.00 -17.01 -5.78
N HIS A 560 27.30 -17.53 -6.98
CA HIS A 560 28.68 -17.73 -7.43
C HIS A 560 29.44 -16.40 -7.53
N GLN A 561 28.80 -15.36 -8.06
CA GLN A 561 29.36 -14.00 -8.05
C GLN A 561 29.70 -13.54 -6.63
N LEU A 562 28.79 -13.70 -5.66
CA LEU A 562 28.98 -13.27 -4.29
C LEU A 562 30.05 -14.08 -3.54
N GLU A 563 30.19 -15.37 -3.82
CA GLU A 563 31.25 -16.22 -3.28
C GLU A 563 32.65 -15.76 -3.72
N GLU A 564 32.78 -15.32 -4.97
CA GLU A 564 34.06 -14.86 -5.54
C GLU A 564 34.33 -13.36 -5.35
N MET A 565 33.29 -12.58 -5.05
CA MET A 565 33.35 -11.13 -4.93
C MET A 565 34.24 -10.68 -3.76
N LYS A 566 34.89 -9.52 -3.96
CA LYS A 566 35.54 -8.75 -2.90
C LYS A 566 34.97 -7.34 -2.80
N ARG A 567 34.80 -6.84 -1.57
CA ARG A 567 34.48 -5.44 -1.24
C ARG A 567 35.64 -4.83 -0.47
N ASP A 568 36.22 -3.75 -0.97
CA ASP A 568 37.46 -3.12 -0.48
C ASP A 568 38.57 -4.13 -0.13
N ASN A 569 38.83 -5.07 -1.05
CA ASN A 569 39.78 -6.19 -0.91
C ASN A 569 39.43 -7.25 0.16
N ASN A 570 38.29 -7.15 0.85
CA ASN A 570 37.80 -8.20 1.76
C ASN A 570 36.83 -9.13 1.02
N PRO A 571 36.90 -10.45 1.21
CA PRO A 571 36.00 -11.38 0.55
C PRO A 571 34.57 -11.24 1.11
N VAL A 572 33.59 -11.33 0.21
CA VAL A 572 32.17 -11.40 0.61
C VAL A 572 31.89 -12.76 1.25
N TYR A 573 32.47 -13.86 0.75
CA TYR A 573 32.49 -15.15 1.46
C TYR A 573 33.82 -15.36 2.20
N ASP A 574 33.80 -15.28 3.53
CA ASP A 574 34.98 -15.48 4.37
C ASP A 574 35.17 -16.97 4.67
N SER A 575 36.07 -17.62 3.92
CA SER A 575 36.37 -19.04 4.04
C SER A 575 37.01 -19.46 5.36
N GLN A 576 37.52 -18.53 6.18
CA GLN A 576 38.04 -18.85 7.52
C GLN A 576 36.91 -19.19 8.49
N TYR A 577 35.78 -18.49 8.36
CA TYR A 577 34.57 -18.75 9.15
C TYR A 577 33.56 -19.61 8.39
N GLY A 578 33.67 -19.68 7.06
CA GLY A 578 32.66 -20.24 6.17
C GLY A 578 31.32 -19.51 6.30
N LEU A 579 31.38 -18.18 6.42
CA LEU A 579 30.26 -17.26 6.58
C LEU A 579 30.39 -16.11 5.56
N PHE A 580 29.26 -15.53 5.19
CA PHE A 580 29.20 -14.30 4.40
C PHE A 580 29.43 -13.07 5.28
N THR A 581 30.24 -12.15 4.77
CA THR A 581 30.47 -10.83 5.35
C THR A 581 29.43 -9.83 4.86
N GLY A 582 29.19 -8.81 5.67
CA GLY A 582 28.29 -7.73 5.36
C GLY A 582 27.35 -7.35 6.51
N PRO A 583 26.70 -6.18 6.39
CA PRO A 583 25.60 -5.78 7.26
C PRO A 583 24.53 -6.87 7.37
N SER A 584 23.82 -6.87 8.49
CA SER A 584 22.56 -7.59 8.68
C SER A 584 21.52 -7.08 7.70
N VAL A 585 20.61 -7.97 7.28
CA VAL A 585 19.51 -7.65 6.36
C VAL A 585 18.84 -6.35 6.80
N PHE A 586 18.59 -5.46 5.86
CA PHE A 586 17.94 -4.16 6.05
C PHE A 586 18.65 -3.05 6.82
N ASN A 587 19.68 -3.36 7.59
CA ASN A 587 20.41 -2.33 8.34
C ASN A 587 21.50 -1.67 7.47
N ASP A 588 21.09 -0.93 6.45
CA ASP A 588 21.97 -0.04 5.66
C ASP A 588 22.49 1.15 6.50
N GLY A 589 21.83 1.42 7.61
CA GLY A 589 22.15 2.48 8.53
C GLY A 589 23.08 2.07 9.68
N ILE A 590 24.11 2.87 9.96
CA ILE A 590 25.05 2.60 11.05
C ILE A 590 24.42 2.56 12.46
N ALA A 591 23.21 3.11 12.66
CA ALA A 591 22.48 2.93 13.93
C ALA A 591 22.19 1.46 14.28
N GLY A 592 22.31 0.53 13.31
CA GLY A 592 22.18 -0.91 13.52
C GLY A 592 23.42 -1.58 14.14
N TYR A 593 24.49 -0.84 14.42
CA TYR A 593 25.76 -1.42 14.88
C TYR A 593 26.41 -0.63 16.02
N GLU A 594 27.02 -1.33 16.98
CA GLU A 594 27.79 -0.77 18.09
C GLU A 594 29.28 -0.56 17.72
N GLU A 595 30.03 0.18 18.54
CA GLU A 595 31.50 0.09 18.55
C GLU A 595 31.97 -1.39 18.63
N PRO A 596 33.01 -1.79 17.87
CA PRO A 596 33.86 -0.96 17.03
C PRO A 596 33.41 -0.87 15.55
N VAL A 597 32.23 -1.38 15.21
CA VAL A 597 31.68 -1.32 13.84
C VAL A 597 31.29 0.12 13.50
N TRP A 598 30.54 0.77 14.40
CA TRP A 598 30.45 2.23 14.40
C TRP A 598 31.79 2.82 14.85
N SER A 599 32.31 3.74 14.03
CA SER A 599 33.65 4.31 14.19
C SER A 599 33.62 5.84 14.29
N GLY A 600 32.55 6.37 14.91
CA GLY A 600 32.30 7.79 15.09
C GLY A 600 31.42 8.43 14.00
N ASP A 601 30.61 9.40 14.41
CA ASP A 601 29.62 10.10 13.56
C ASP A 601 30.23 10.87 12.37
N SER A 602 31.53 11.19 12.42
CA SER A 602 32.23 11.89 11.34
C SER A 602 32.32 11.10 10.03
N LYS A 603 31.96 9.81 10.05
CA LYS A 603 31.88 8.96 8.86
C LYS A 603 30.55 9.03 8.13
N GLY A 604 29.51 9.60 8.74
CA GLY A 604 28.16 9.67 8.16
C GLY A 604 27.26 8.50 8.55
N GLY A 605 25.99 8.57 8.14
CA GLY A 605 24.95 7.66 8.63
C GLY A 605 24.87 6.30 7.96
N ALA A 606 25.45 6.11 6.77
CA ALA A 606 25.39 4.84 6.06
C ALA A 606 26.46 3.87 6.58
N VAL A 607 26.10 2.59 6.77
CA VAL A 607 27.01 1.55 7.26
C VAL A 607 28.24 1.41 6.35
N VAL A 608 28.05 1.54 5.03
CA VAL A 608 29.13 1.46 4.03
C VAL A 608 30.17 2.58 4.15
N SER A 609 29.86 3.66 4.86
CA SER A 609 30.85 4.72 5.16
C SER A 609 31.79 4.35 6.32
N HIS A 610 31.51 3.24 7.01
CA HIS A 610 32.33 2.70 8.09
C HIS A 610 33.25 1.57 7.60
N PRO A 611 34.55 1.56 7.99
CA PRO A 611 35.52 0.58 7.46
C PRO A 611 35.25 -0.89 7.81
N ALA A 612 34.35 -1.17 8.75
CA ALA A 612 34.04 -2.51 9.23
C ALA A 612 32.91 -3.20 8.45
N HIS A 613 32.13 -2.47 7.65
CA HIS A 613 30.89 -2.98 7.03
C HIS A 613 31.08 -4.28 6.20
N ASN A 614 32.25 -4.46 5.58
CA ASN A 614 32.61 -5.61 4.75
C ASN A 614 33.47 -6.66 5.48
N LYS A 615 33.52 -6.60 6.82
CA LYS A 615 34.28 -7.54 7.67
C LYS A 615 33.40 -8.20 8.74
N ILE A 616 32.31 -7.54 9.10
CA ILE A 616 31.30 -8.08 10.01
C ILE A 616 30.56 -9.26 9.37
N LYS A 617 30.06 -10.17 10.21
CA LYS A 617 29.27 -11.34 9.79
C LYS A 617 28.01 -11.40 10.63
N CYS A 618 26.90 -10.99 10.03
CA CYS A 618 25.63 -10.85 10.76
C CYS A 618 24.75 -12.10 10.63
N LEU A 619 23.93 -12.35 11.65
CA LEU A 619 23.06 -13.52 11.71
C LEU A 619 22.02 -13.54 10.60
N SER A 620 21.18 -12.52 10.46
CA SER A 620 20.13 -12.47 9.42
C SER A 620 20.67 -12.67 8.00
N THR A 621 21.81 -12.06 7.69
CA THR A 621 22.51 -12.21 6.41
C THR A 621 22.88 -13.67 6.16
N ASN A 622 23.58 -14.30 7.10
CA ASN A 622 23.95 -15.70 6.89
C ASN A 622 22.73 -16.64 6.86
N CYS A 623 21.65 -16.32 7.57
CA CYS A 623 20.39 -17.05 7.46
C CYS A 623 19.78 -16.95 6.05
N ILE A 624 19.83 -15.78 5.40
CA ILE A 624 19.25 -15.62 4.05
C ILE A 624 20.10 -16.29 2.97
N TYR A 625 21.43 -16.29 3.10
CA TYR A 625 22.31 -17.06 2.23
C TYR A 625 22.10 -18.57 2.38
N TYR A 626 21.88 -19.05 3.61
CA TYR A 626 21.52 -20.45 3.86
C TYR A 626 20.21 -20.83 3.16
N GLU A 627 19.16 -20.03 3.34
CA GLU A 627 17.88 -20.28 2.68
C GLU A 627 18.00 -20.22 1.16
N ALA A 628 18.78 -19.28 0.62
CA ALA A 628 19.03 -19.21 -0.81
C ALA A 628 19.69 -20.49 -1.35
N TYR A 629 20.75 -21.01 -0.71
CA TYR A 629 21.34 -22.28 -1.12
C TYR A 629 20.32 -23.43 -1.08
N ARG A 630 19.56 -23.54 0.01
CA ARG A 630 18.54 -24.60 0.18
C ARG A 630 17.48 -24.53 -0.91
N LEU A 631 16.99 -23.33 -1.22
CA LEU A 631 16.00 -23.14 -2.27
C LEU A 631 16.56 -23.42 -3.67
N LEU A 632 17.78 -22.96 -3.97
CA LEU A 632 18.41 -23.24 -5.27
C LEU A 632 18.68 -24.74 -5.45
N ALA A 633 19.07 -25.45 -4.39
CA ALA A 633 19.22 -26.91 -4.41
C ALA A 633 17.89 -27.62 -4.74
N HIS A 634 16.83 -27.16 -4.08
CA HIS A 634 15.47 -27.69 -4.26
C HIS A 634 14.93 -27.42 -5.66
N ILE A 635 15.05 -26.18 -6.15
CA ILE A 635 14.63 -25.79 -7.50
C ILE A 635 15.44 -26.55 -8.56
N ALA A 636 16.75 -26.68 -8.40
CA ALA A 636 17.59 -27.50 -9.27
C ALA A 636 17.10 -28.96 -9.32
N THR A 637 16.68 -29.52 -8.19
CA THR A 637 16.08 -30.87 -8.13
C THR A 637 14.79 -30.95 -8.93
N ILE A 638 13.89 -29.96 -8.80
CA ILE A 638 12.63 -29.89 -9.57
C ILE A 638 12.92 -29.83 -11.07
N LEU A 639 13.95 -29.08 -11.48
CA LEU A 639 14.33 -28.88 -12.89
C LEU A 639 15.21 -30.00 -13.46
N GLY A 640 15.68 -30.94 -12.63
CA GLY A 640 16.55 -32.04 -13.05
C GLY A 640 18.04 -31.69 -13.19
N GLU A 641 18.48 -30.58 -12.60
CA GLU A 641 19.87 -30.10 -12.59
C GLU A 641 20.66 -30.72 -11.41
N GLU A 642 20.94 -32.03 -11.48
CA GLU A 642 21.47 -32.82 -10.34
C GLU A 642 22.82 -32.32 -9.78
N GLU A 643 23.72 -31.82 -10.64
CA GLU A 643 25.03 -31.31 -10.21
C GLU A 643 24.87 -30.04 -9.37
N THR A 644 24.10 -29.07 -9.88
CA THR A 644 23.78 -27.83 -9.17
C THR A 644 23.02 -28.13 -7.87
N ALA A 645 22.06 -29.06 -7.89
CA ALA A 645 21.33 -29.46 -6.69
C ALA A 645 22.28 -29.97 -5.59
N THR A 646 23.21 -30.86 -5.96
CA THR A 646 24.19 -31.44 -5.03
C THR A 646 25.16 -30.38 -4.50
N GLU A 647 25.63 -29.47 -5.36
CA GLU A 647 26.52 -28.38 -4.97
C GLU A 647 25.86 -27.46 -3.94
N MET A 648 24.66 -26.97 -4.26
CA MET A 648 23.94 -26.01 -3.43
C MET A 648 23.52 -26.63 -2.09
N GLU A 649 23.06 -27.88 -2.07
CA GLU A 649 22.71 -28.60 -0.84
C GLU A 649 23.91 -28.73 0.10
N LYS A 650 25.07 -29.12 -0.45
CA LYS A 650 26.30 -29.22 0.35
C LYS A 650 26.72 -27.86 0.91
N LYS A 651 26.58 -26.78 0.15
CA LYS A 651 26.87 -25.42 0.61
C LYS A 651 25.89 -24.97 1.70
N ALA A 652 24.60 -25.28 1.57
CA ALA A 652 23.58 -25.02 2.59
C ALA A 652 23.95 -25.68 3.93
N GLU A 653 24.22 -26.99 3.93
CA GLU A 653 24.52 -27.72 5.17
C GLU A 653 25.82 -27.28 5.84
N ASN A 654 26.84 -26.92 5.05
CA ASN A 654 28.06 -26.32 5.57
C ASN A 654 27.78 -24.95 6.22
N LEU A 655 27.02 -24.08 5.54
CA LEU A 655 26.71 -22.75 6.06
C LEU A 655 25.86 -22.83 7.34
N LYS A 656 24.85 -23.71 7.39
CA LYS A 656 24.06 -23.98 8.61
C LYS A 656 24.95 -24.40 9.77
N THR A 657 25.90 -25.30 9.51
CA THR A 657 26.87 -25.76 10.51
C THR A 657 27.74 -24.61 11.01
N ASN A 658 28.22 -23.75 10.12
CA ASN A 658 29.06 -22.61 10.47
C ASN A 658 28.30 -21.52 11.24
N ILE A 659 27.06 -21.22 10.85
CA ILE A 659 26.16 -20.32 11.60
C ILE A 659 26.02 -20.82 13.04
N ARG A 660 25.68 -22.10 13.20
CA ARG A 660 25.53 -22.73 14.53
C ARG A 660 26.83 -22.82 15.31
N THR A 661 27.97 -22.88 14.65
CA THR A 661 29.28 -22.99 15.31
C THR A 661 29.77 -21.63 15.79
N HIS A 662 29.57 -20.58 14.99
CA HIS A 662 30.16 -19.28 15.24
C HIS A 662 29.20 -18.27 15.88
N LEU A 663 27.89 -18.39 15.67
CA LEU A 663 26.91 -17.40 16.16
C LEU A 663 25.97 -17.95 17.25
N PHE A 664 25.72 -19.26 17.31
CA PHE A 664 24.84 -19.85 18.32
C PHE A 664 25.58 -20.23 19.60
N ASP A 665 25.21 -19.60 20.71
CA ASP A 665 25.68 -19.96 22.04
C ASP A 665 24.80 -21.09 22.61
N ARG A 666 25.38 -22.29 22.67
CA ARG A 666 24.69 -23.49 23.18
C ARG A 666 24.45 -23.46 24.69
N GLU A 667 25.25 -22.73 25.46
CA GLU A 667 25.10 -22.66 26.91
C GLU A 667 23.87 -21.83 27.26
N THR A 668 23.76 -20.63 26.68
CA THR A 668 22.61 -19.75 26.91
C THR A 668 21.40 -20.14 26.07
N GLY A 669 21.61 -20.78 24.91
CA GLY A 669 20.58 -21.10 23.92
C GLY A 669 20.14 -19.88 23.11
N LYS A 670 21.06 -18.95 22.85
CA LYS A 670 20.81 -17.69 22.14
C LYS A 670 21.74 -17.55 20.93
N PHE A 671 21.31 -16.80 19.94
CA PHE A 671 22.22 -16.31 18.91
C PHE A 671 22.88 -15.00 19.34
N ASN A 672 24.16 -14.86 18.98
CA ASN A 672 24.82 -13.57 18.88
C ASN A 672 24.36 -12.87 17.60
N TYR A 673 24.25 -11.55 17.64
CA TYR A 673 23.84 -10.73 16.51
C TYR A 673 24.86 -10.78 15.37
N LEU A 674 26.14 -10.60 15.70
CA LEU A 674 27.21 -10.59 14.71
C LEU A 674 28.57 -10.94 15.30
N ILE A 675 29.51 -11.22 14.40
CA ILE A 675 30.96 -11.23 14.65
C ILE A 675 31.52 -9.96 14.02
N ASP A 676 32.29 -9.18 14.78
CA ASP A 676 32.85 -7.92 14.30
C ASP A 676 34.19 -8.10 13.55
N GLN A 677 34.80 -6.99 13.13
CA GLN A 677 36.04 -7.00 12.36
C GLN A 677 37.26 -7.56 13.12
N ASN A 678 37.20 -7.66 14.45
CA ASN A 678 38.27 -8.21 15.29
C ASN A 678 38.03 -9.70 15.61
N GLY A 679 36.86 -10.24 15.23
CA GLY A 679 36.43 -11.59 15.58
C GLY A 679 35.66 -11.66 16.91
N ASP A 680 35.29 -10.51 17.50
CA ASP A 680 34.54 -10.47 18.76
C ASP A 680 33.05 -10.67 18.51
N LEU A 681 32.39 -11.41 19.41
CA LEU A 681 30.94 -11.67 19.35
C LEU A 681 30.15 -10.56 20.02
N HIS A 682 29.11 -10.09 19.32
CA HIS A 682 28.17 -9.09 19.81
C HIS A 682 26.86 -9.78 20.21
N SER A 683 26.61 -9.91 21.52
CA SER A 683 25.49 -10.67 22.09
C SER A 683 24.17 -9.88 22.21
N PHE A 684 23.87 -9.05 21.22
CA PHE A 684 22.58 -8.35 21.11
C PHE A 684 21.51 -9.27 20.52
N GLN A 685 20.24 -9.01 20.86
CA GLN A 685 19.10 -9.63 20.20
C GLN A 685 18.84 -8.92 18.88
N GLU A 686 18.91 -9.65 17.76
CA GLU A 686 18.41 -9.20 16.46
C GLU A 686 17.07 -9.87 16.16
N GLY A 687 16.00 -9.10 16.03
CA GLY A 687 14.65 -9.64 15.84
C GLY A 687 14.50 -10.43 14.55
N LEU A 688 14.98 -9.88 13.43
CA LEU A 688 14.87 -10.53 12.13
C LEU A 688 15.76 -11.77 12.03
N GLY A 689 17.02 -11.69 12.50
CA GLY A 689 17.95 -12.81 12.49
C GLY A 689 17.47 -14.02 13.30
N ASN A 690 16.93 -13.79 14.50
CA ASN A 690 16.34 -14.87 15.30
C ASN A 690 15.10 -15.46 14.62
N SER A 691 14.26 -14.62 14.01
CA SER A 691 13.07 -15.08 13.27
C SER A 691 13.47 -15.93 12.06
N PHE A 692 14.46 -15.52 11.27
CA PHE A 692 14.97 -16.30 10.13
C PHE A 692 15.61 -17.62 10.56
N ALA A 693 16.38 -17.64 11.65
CA ALA A 693 16.94 -18.89 12.16
C ALA A 693 15.87 -19.94 12.51
N ILE A 694 14.70 -19.49 12.98
CA ILE A 694 13.55 -20.36 13.27
C ILE A 694 12.83 -20.74 11.98
N LEU A 695 12.49 -19.75 11.14
CA LEU A 695 11.69 -19.96 9.91
C LEU A 695 12.42 -20.78 8.85
N PHE A 696 13.75 -20.84 8.89
CA PHE A 696 14.58 -21.64 7.99
C PHE A 696 15.12 -22.91 8.65
N ASP A 697 14.58 -23.32 9.81
CA ASP A 697 14.98 -24.56 10.49
C ASP A 697 16.50 -24.66 10.80
N ILE A 698 17.18 -23.53 11.03
CA ILE A 698 18.59 -23.51 11.47
C ILE A 698 18.71 -24.04 12.91
N VAL A 699 17.64 -23.88 13.70
CA VAL A 699 17.51 -24.41 15.06
C VAL A 699 16.45 -25.51 15.14
N SER A 700 16.61 -26.40 16.12
CA SER A 700 15.59 -27.39 16.41
C SER A 700 14.33 -26.74 17.02
N PRO A 701 13.15 -27.39 16.97
CA PRO A 701 11.92 -26.83 17.55
C PRO A 701 12.04 -26.46 19.04
N ALA A 702 12.77 -27.25 19.83
CA ALA A 702 13.00 -26.96 21.26
C ALA A 702 13.95 -25.77 21.49
N GLU A 703 14.93 -25.58 20.60
CA GLU A 703 15.79 -24.39 20.61
C GLU A 703 14.98 -23.15 20.18
N ALA A 704 14.11 -23.28 19.18
CA ALA A 704 13.22 -22.20 18.72
C ALA A 704 12.29 -21.72 19.85
N GLU A 705 11.61 -22.64 20.55
CA GLU A 705 10.75 -22.32 21.71
C GLU A 705 11.56 -21.59 22.79
N LYS A 706 12.78 -22.07 23.08
CA LYS A 706 13.68 -21.41 24.04
C LYS A 706 14.05 -20.00 23.59
N ILE A 707 14.40 -19.80 22.32
CA ILE A 707 14.74 -18.48 21.76
C ILE A 707 13.54 -17.52 21.92
N ILE A 708 12.35 -17.90 21.43
CA ILE A 708 11.14 -17.07 21.52
C ILE A 708 10.82 -16.69 22.97
N SER A 709 10.90 -17.64 23.91
CA SER A 709 10.61 -17.40 25.33
C SER A 709 11.55 -16.36 25.98
N GLN A 710 12.77 -16.22 25.45
CA GLN A 710 13.79 -15.32 25.97
C GLN A 710 13.82 -13.96 25.28
N MET A 711 13.15 -13.81 24.13
CA MET A 711 13.13 -12.57 23.37
C MET A 711 12.42 -11.46 24.14
N GLN A 712 13.08 -10.31 24.20
CA GLN A 712 12.59 -9.09 24.84
C GLN A 712 11.75 -8.31 23.83
N VAL A 713 10.50 -8.06 24.19
CA VAL A 713 9.54 -7.25 23.44
C VAL A 713 9.27 -5.96 24.21
N THR A 714 9.02 -4.87 23.49
CA THR A 714 8.61 -3.60 24.10
C THR A 714 7.09 -3.51 24.20
N LYS A 715 6.58 -2.37 24.64
CA LYS A 715 5.13 -2.14 24.77
C LYS A 715 4.40 -2.22 23.42
N PHE A 716 5.05 -1.82 22.33
CA PHE A 716 4.46 -1.74 21.00
C PHE A 716 5.02 -2.79 20.02
N GLY A 717 5.64 -3.85 20.55
CA GLY A 717 6.13 -4.98 19.77
C GLY A 717 7.62 -5.24 19.96
N LEU A 718 8.11 -6.26 19.25
CA LEU A 718 9.52 -6.59 19.16
C LEU A 718 10.35 -5.44 18.56
N PRO A 719 11.41 -4.97 19.24
CA PRO A 719 12.37 -4.03 18.67
C PRO A 719 13.27 -4.72 17.65
N SER A 720 13.72 -3.99 16.62
CA SER A 720 14.65 -4.52 15.61
C SER A 720 15.93 -5.11 16.23
N ILE A 721 16.59 -4.33 17.11
CA ILE A 721 17.74 -4.77 17.90
C ILE A 721 17.55 -4.35 19.36
N TYR A 722 17.92 -5.23 20.30
CA TYR A 722 17.84 -4.98 21.74
C TYR A 722 19.10 -5.47 22.50
N PRO A 723 19.51 -4.83 23.61
CA PRO A 723 19.03 -3.55 24.15
C PRO A 723 19.61 -2.34 23.38
N HIS A 724 19.42 -1.12 23.91
CA HIS A 724 20.14 0.08 23.46
C HIS A 724 21.65 -0.18 23.37
N PHE A 725 22.25 0.23 22.24
CA PHE A 725 23.68 0.47 22.18
C PHE A 725 24.08 1.61 23.12
N LYS A 726 25.31 1.63 23.60
CA LYS A 726 25.86 2.57 24.60
C LYS A 726 25.63 4.04 24.24
N ARG A 727 25.55 4.35 22.95
CA ARG A 727 25.34 5.73 22.46
C ARG A 727 23.88 6.15 22.34
N PHE A 728 22.93 5.23 22.55
CA PHE A 728 21.49 5.46 22.48
C PHE A 728 20.84 5.34 23.87
N SER A 729 19.61 5.84 24.00
CA SER A 729 18.80 5.79 25.23
C SER A 729 17.31 5.86 24.89
N ASP A 730 16.43 5.74 25.88
CA ASP A 730 14.98 5.87 25.65
C ASP A 730 14.58 7.25 25.10
N GLU A 731 15.35 8.30 25.38
CA GLU A 731 15.16 9.64 24.81
C GLU A 731 15.75 9.79 23.41
N LYS A 732 16.67 8.89 23.03
CA LYS A 732 17.38 8.90 21.75
C LYS A 732 17.57 7.46 21.24
N PRO A 733 16.48 6.75 20.89
CA PRO A 733 16.59 5.40 20.35
C PRO A 733 17.27 5.43 18.98
N GLY A 734 18.09 4.43 18.66
CA GLY A 734 18.74 4.34 17.36
C GLY A 734 17.78 3.90 16.27
N ARG A 735 17.83 4.44 15.06
CA ARG A 735 16.89 4.10 13.95
C ARG A 735 16.68 2.59 13.76
N HIS A 736 17.76 1.80 13.88
CA HIS A 736 17.74 0.34 13.74
C HIS A 736 17.95 -0.40 15.08
N ASN A 737 18.02 0.33 16.20
CA ASN A 737 18.25 -0.20 17.54
C ASN A 737 17.19 0.34 18.51
N MET A 738 16.39 -0.58 19.08
CA MET A 738 15.17 -0.35 19.87
C MET A 738 13.90 0.04 19.10
N MET A 739 13.99 0.60 17.90
CA MET A 739 12.79 0.99 17.14
C MET A 739 11.96 -0.21 16.65
N ILE A 740 10.66 0.03 16.48
CA ILE A 740 9.69 -0.96 15.98
C ILE A 740 9.61 -0.86 14.46
N TRP A 741 9.99 -1.94 13.80
CA TRP A 741 9.91 -2.09 12.35
C TRP A 741 8.87 -3.17 12.04
N PRO A 742 7.65 -2.81 11.60
CA PRO A 742 6.52 -3.73 11.52
C PRO A 742 6.75 -5.03 10.75
N PHE A 743 7.55 -4.99 9.67
CA PHE A 743 7.85 -6.21 8.93
C PHE A 743 8.71 -7.19 9.75
N VAL A 744 9.60 -6.69 10.62
CA VAL A 744 10.35 -7.52 11.59
C VAL A 744 9.38 -8.16 12.59
N ASN A 745 8.41 -7.38 13.06
CA ASN A 745 7.33 -7.89 13.92
C ASN A 745 6.53 -9.01 13.23
N ALA A 746 6.25 -8.87 11.94
CA ALA A 746 5.53 -9.89 11.16
C ALA A 746 6.30 -11.21 11.04
N PHE A 747 7.61 -11.16 10.79
CA PHE A 747 8.45 -12.37 10.78
C PHE A 747 8.55 -13.00 12.17
N TYR A 748 8.66 -12.19 13.22
CA TYR A 748 8.66 -12.67 14.58
C TYR A 748 7.33 -13.31 14.97
N ALA A 749 6.20 -12.71 14.61
CA ALA A 749 4.87 -13.24 14.85
C ALA A 749 4.69 -14.60 14.16
N ASP A 750 5.15 -14.76 12.92
CA ASP A 750 5.16 -16.06 12.24
C ASP A 750 6.03 -17.08 12.99
N ALA A 751 7.25 -16.70 13.39
CA ALA A 751 8.11 -17.56 14.20
C ALA A 751 7.45 -17.99 15.53
N CYS A 752 6.67 -17.11 16.18
CA CYS A 752 5.87 -17.45 17.36
C CYS A 752 4.79 -18.51 17.05
N THR A 753 4.14 -18.43 15.88
CA THR A 753 3.18 -19.48 15.49
C THR A 753 3.86 -20.84 15.27
N ARG A 754 5.11 -20.85 14.76
CA ARG A 754 5.92 -22.08 14.60
C ARG A 754 6.29 -22.74 15.92
N THR A 755 6.42 -21.97 16.99
CA THR A 755 6.72 -22.48 18.33
C THR A 755 5.47 -22.70 19.19
N GLY A 756 4.27 -22.37 18.67
CA GLY A 756 3.02 -22.45 19.41
C GLY A 756 2.83 -21.36 20.47
N ASP A 757 3.64 -20.30 20.44
CA ASP A 757 3.51 -19.13 21.32
C ASP A 757 2.48 -18.15 20.73
N TYR A 758 1.22 -18.58 20.74
CA TYR A 758 0.12 -17.80 20.16
C TYR A 758 -0.22 -16.53 20.95
N GLU A 759 0.18 -16.44 22.22
CA GLU A 759 0.01 -15.23 23.03
C GLU A 759 0.87 -14.10 22.46
N ARG A 760 2.15 -14.37 22.17
CA ARG A 760 3.04 -13.40 21.54
C ARG A 760 2.63 -13.07 20.11
N PHE A 761 2.20 -14.06 19.34
CA PHE A 761 1.61 -13.80 18.02
C PHE A 761 0.42 -12.82 18.10
N THR A 762 -0.52 -13.08 19.01
CA THR A 762 -1.73 -12.26 19.20
C THR A 762 -1.36 -10.83 19.60
N PHE A 763 -0.38 -10.67 20.48
CA PHE A 763 0.16 -9.37 20.87
C PHE A 763 0.73 -8.59 19.68
N GLU A 764 1.58 -9.20 18.86
CA GLU A 764 2.18 -8.53 17.70
C GLU A 764 1.13 -8.18 16.63
N LEU A 765 0.14 -9.06 16.39
CA LEU A 765 -0.98 -8.79 15.48
C LEU A 765 -1.77 -7.56 15.89
N PHE A 766 -2.25 -7.51 17.13
CA PHE A 766 -3.07 -6.38 17.58
C PHE A 766 -2.26 -5.11 17.81
N ASN A 767 -0.96 -5.22 18.11
CA ASN A 767 -0.07 -4.06 18.08
C ASN A 767 0.02 -3.49 16.67
N LEU A 768 0.24 -4.30 15.64
CA LEU A 768 0.32 -3.76 14.28
C LEU A 768 -1.02 -3.16 13.81
N VAL A 769 -2.16 -3.72 14.24
CA VAL A 769 -3.48 -3.11 14.05
C VAL A 769 -3.55 -1.72 14.72
N ASP A 770 -3.15 -1.60 16.00
CA ASP A 770 -3.13 -0.33 16.73
C ASP A 770 -2.16 0.68 16.11
N LEU A 771 -0.98 0.22 15.69
CA LEU A 771 0.05 1.03 15.05
C LEU A 771 -0.45 1.62 13.74
N GLY A 772 -1.14 0.84 12.89
CA GLY A 772 -1.68 1.34 11.61
C GLY A 772 -2.86 2.29 11.79
N LEU A 773 -3.86 1.90 12.61
CA LEU A 773 -5.11 2.66 12.74
C LEU A 773 -4.98 3.85 13.69
N ASN A 774 -4.57 3.60 14.92
CA ASN A 774 -4.65 4.60 15.98
C ASN A 774 -3.37 5.44 16.09
N LYS A 775 -2.20 4.80 16.07
CA LYS A 775 -0.92 5.51 16.25
C LYS A 775 -0.43 6.17 14.97
N GLY A 776 -0.56 5.48 13.85
CA GLY A 776 -0.19 5.92 12.51
C GLY A 776 -1.24 6.83 11.88
N GLY A 777 -2.43 6.93 12.46
CA GLY A 777 -3.50 7.82 12.01
C GLY A 777 -4.22 7.34 10.74
N ASN A 778 -4.50 6.03 10.66
CA ASN A 778 -4.93 5.29 9.46
C ASN A 778 -3.89 5.28 8.35
N ASP A 779 -2.63 4.99 8.71
CA ASP A 779 -1.54 4.78 7.76
C ASP A 779 -0.51 3.80 8.32
N PHE A 780 0.09 3.01 7.44
CA PHE A 780 1.23 2.17 7.74
C PHE A 780 2.54 2.93 7.54
N TRP A 781 3.17 3.31 8.65
CA TRP A 781 4.48 3.93 8.66
C TRP A 781 5.63 2.92 8.67
N GLU A 782 6.82 3.42 8.33
CA GLU A 782 8.07 2.65 8.24
C GLU A 782 8.53 2.16 9.61
N ILE A 783 8.47 3.06 10.60
CA ILE A 783 9.09 2.89 11.90
C ILE A 783 8.23 3.56 12.96
N TYR A 784 8.10 2.92 14.11
CA TYR A 784 7.37 3.43 15.27
C TYR A 784 8.23 3.46 16.52
N ASP A 785 7.95 4.43 17.38
CA ASP A 785 8.58 4.57 18.69
C ASP A 785 8.14 3.42 19.63
N PRO A 786 9.08 2.71 20.28
CA PRO A 786 8.77 1.55 21.13
C PRO A 786 8.08 1.90 22.45
N LYS A 787 8.08 3.17 22.86
CA LYS A 787 7.56 3.65 24.16
C LYS A 787 6.12 4.13 24.04
N ASP A 788 5.75 4.82 22.97
CA ASP A 788 4.38 5.36 22.81
C ASP A 788 3.65 4.97 21.52
N GLY A 789 4.37 4.35 20.58
CA GLY A 789 3.84 3.77 19.35
C GLY A 789 3.66 4.77 18.21
N HIS A 790 3.97 6.05 18.37
CA HIS A 790 3.81 7.02 17.27
C HIS A 790 4.90 6.83 16.21
N PRO A 791 4.63 7.22 14.95
CA PRO A 791 5.64 7.21 13.90
C PRO A 791 6.86 8.05 14.26
N ASP A 792 8.03 7.42 14.26
CA ASP A 792 9.32 8.06 14.58
C ASP A 792 10.43 7.27 13.86
N GLY A 793 11.33 7.98 13.18
CA GLY A 793 12.41 7.36 12.41
C GLY A 793 13.71 7.14 13.18
N GLY A 794 13.78 7.50 14.46
CA GLY A 794 14.92 7.29 15.36
C GLY A 794 16.18 8.11 15.05
N TRP A 795 17.24 7.86 15.80
CA TRP A 795 18.53 8.56 15.68
C TRP A 795 19.56 7.75 14.88
N GLN A 796 20.32 8.45 14.03
CA GLN A 796 21.34 7.81 13.18
C GLN A 796 22.78 8.12 13.62
N THR A 797 23.26 9.33 13.31
CA THR A 797 24.60 9.85 13.68
C THR A 797 24.46 11.27 14.20
N GLY A 798 24.06 11.40 15.47
CA GLY A 798 23.77 12.69 16.10
C GLY A 798 22.59 13.47 15.49
N SER A 799 21.85 12.88 14.55
CA SER A 799 20.67 13.46 13.89
C SER A 799 19.47 12.52 14.02
N HIS A 800 18.29 13.10 14.21
CA HIS A 800 16.99 12.41 14.30
C HIS A 800 16.30 12.40 12.92
N TRP A 801 15.63 11.29 12.60
CA TRP A 801 14.96 11.06 11.33
C TRP A 801 13.46 10.90 11.54
N GLY A 802 12.67 11.34 10.57
CA GLY A 802 11.24 11.03 10.50
C GLY A 802 10.98 9.62 9.97
N GLY A 803 9.79 9.09 10.22
CA GLY A 803 9.28 7.91 9.53
C GLY A 803 8.71 8.25 8.15
N LEU A 804 8.61 7.24 7.28
CA LEU A 804 7.95 7.36 5.98
C LEU A 804 6.59 6.67 5.98
N GLN A 805 5.71 7.12 5.08
CA GLN A 805 4.28 6.78 5.01
C GLN A 805 3.97 5.78 3.90
N HIS A 806 2.76 5.21 3.95
CA HIS A 806 2.25 4.21 3.00
C HIS A 806 3.23 3.05 2.76
N GLN A 807 3.86 2.55 3.81
CA GLN A 807 4.93 1.56 3.69
C GLN A 807 4.37 0.18 3.41
N THR A 808 4.75 -0.37 2.26
CA THR A 808 4.21 -1.65 1.78
C THR A 808 4.71 -2.81 2.64
N TRP A 809 5.90 -2.68 3.24
CA TRP A 809 6.43 -3.64 4.22
C TRP A 809 5.58 -3.80 5.47
N SER A 810 5.11 -2.68 6.00
CA SER A 810 4.25 -2.68 7.17
C SER A 810 2.86 -3.22 6.82
N ALA A 811 2.33 -2.83 5.65
CA ALA A 811 1.06 -3.35 5.14
C ALA A 811 1.10 -4.86 4.87
N THR A 812 2.08 -5.35 4.10
CA THR A 812 2.23 -6.79 3.84
C THR A 812 2.64 -7.57 5.08
N GLY A 813 3.29 -6.92 6.05
CA GLY A 813 3.51 -7.49 7.39
C GLY A 813 2.20 -7.83 8.10
N LEU A 814 1.19 -6.95 8.06
CA LEU A 814 -0.14 -7.26 8.60
C LEU A 814 -0.80 -8.40 7.80
N LEU A 815 -0.75 -8.34 6.47
CA LEU A 815 -1.30 -9.39 5.61
C LEU A 815 -0.67 -10.76 5.93
N ARG A 816 0.65 -10.81 6.16
CA ARG A 816 1.36 -12.01 6.62
C ARG A 816 0.78 -12.54 7.92
N MET A 817 0.59 -11.69 8.92
CA MET A 817 0.03 -12.13 10.22
C MET A 817 -1.40 -12.67 10.06
N VAL A 818 -2.20 -12.16 9.13
CA VAL A 818 -3.52 -12.70 8.81
C VAL A 818 -3.42 -14.04 8.07
N TRP A 819 -2.68 -14.11 6.97
CA TRP A 819 -2.64 -15.29 6.10
C TRP A 819 -1.82 -16.44 6.69
N TYR A 820 -0.61 -16.16 7.18
CA TYR A 820 0.28 -17.17 7.77
C TYR A 820 -0.03 -17.39 9.26
N GLY A 821 -0.48 -16.37 9.97
CA GLY A 821 -0.74 -16.47 11.40
C GLY A 821 -2.14 -16.98 11.71
N LEU A 822 -3.18 -16.21 11.38
CA LEU A 822 -4.56 -16.56 11.69
C LEU A 822 -5.07 -17.74 10.85
N VAL A 823 -4.97 -17.62 9.53
CA VAL A 823 -5.43 -18.66 8.61
C VAL A 823 -4.46 -19.84 8.55
N GLY A 824 -3.20 -19.61 8.90
CA GLY A 824 -2.21 -20.68 8.97
C GLY A 824 -1.80 -21.21 7.61
N MET A 825 -1.83 -20.40 6.55
CA MET A 825 -1.48 -20.83 5.20
C MET A 825 0.00 -21.26 5.14
N ARG A 826 0.25 -22.47 4.65
CA ARG A 826 1.57 -23.07 4.43
C ARG A 826 1.67 -23.50 2.98
N PHE A 827 2.33 -22.67 2.18
CA PHE A 827 2.55 -22.95 0.77
C PHE A 827 3.66 -24.00 0.61
N GLU A 828 3.34 -25.07 -0.11
CA GLU A 828 4.24 -26.18 -0.40
C GLU A 828 4.16 -26.51 -1.89
N ASP A 829 5.07 -27.34 -2.38
CA ASP A 829 5.05 -27.69 -3.79
C ASP A 829 3.75 -28.40 -4.15
N GLU A 830 3.04 -27.83 -5.12
CA GLU A 830 1.78 -28.33 -5.66
C GLU A 830 0.60 -28.38 -4.67
N LYS A 831 0.73 -27.81 -3.46
CA LYS A 831 -0.35 -27.80 -2.45
C LYS A 831 -0.27 -26.66 -1.42
N LEU A 832 -1.38 -26.41 -0.75
CA LEU A 832 -1.51 -25.49 0.38
C LEU A 832 -2.02 -26.26 1.60
N ARG A 833 -1.24 -26.26 2.69
CA ARG A 833 -1.65 -26.79 4.00
C ARG A 833 -2.13 -25.66 4.92
N PHE A 834 -3.04 -25.96 5.82
CA PHE A 834 -3.58 -25.04 6.82
C PHE A 834 -3.20 -25.45 8.25
N GLU A 835 -2.62 -24.51 8.99
CA GLU A 835 -2.25 -24.60 10.42
C GLU A 835 -2.82 -23.39 11.19
N PRO A 836 -4.16 -23.24 11.24
CA PRO A 836 -4.82 -22.01 11.67
C PRO A 836 -4.74 -21.79 13.17
N PHE A 837 -4.91 -20.53 13.58
CA PHE A 837 -5.12 -20.11 14.96
C PHE A 837 -6.07 -18.91 15.03
N LEU A 838 -7.12 -19.02 15.83
CA LEU A 838 -8.01 -17.91 16.13
C LEU A 838 -7.85 -17.50 17.62
N PRO A 839 -7.40 -16.26 17.91
CA PRO A 839 -7.41 -15.72 19.26
C PRO A 839 -8.84 -15.43 19.74
N GLU A 840 -9.03 -15.22 21.04
CA GLU A 840 -10.36 -15.01 21.64
C GLU A 840 -11.11 -13.81 21.03
N GLU A 841 -10.35 -12.78 20.62
CA GLU A 841 -10.85 -11.55 20.00
C GLU A 841 -11.39 -11.77 18.57
N VAL A 842 -11.06 -12.89 17.92
CA VAL A 842 -11.44 -13.21 16.52
C VAL A 842 -12.04 -14.60 16.48
N ASN A 843 -13.36 -14.72 16.61
CA ASN A 843 -14.07 -16.01 16.58
C ASN A 843 -14.67 -16.37 15.21
N SER A 844 -14.64 -15.43 14.26
CA SER A 844 -14.99 -15.66 12.86
C SER A 844 -14.11 -14.82 11.94
N LEU A 845 -13.56 -15.44 10.90
CA LEU A 845 -12.79 -14.79 9.84
C LEU A 845 -13.13 -15.46 8.51
N GLU A 846 -13.57 -14.69 7.53
CA GLU A 846 -13.71 -15.11 6.15
C GLU A 846 -12.79 -14.27 5.27
N LEU A 847 -11.85 -14.93 4.58
CA LEU A 847 -11.06 -14.35 3.50
C LEU A 847 -11.77 -14.64 2.18
N THR A 848 -11.91 -13.65 1.33
CA THR A 848 -12.51 -13.84 0.01
C THR A 848 -11.50 -13.54 -1.11
N ARG A 849 -11.63 -14.30 -2.19
CA ARG A 849 -11.04 -14.04 -3.50
C ARG A 849 -9.51 -13.89 -3.57
N LEU A 850 -8.77 -14.66 -2.79
CA LEU A 850 -7.31 -14.71 -2.95
C LEU A 850 -6.93 -15.48 -4.22
N ASN A 851 -6.01 -14.94 -5.03
CA ASN A 851 -5.44 -15.68 -6.14
C ASN A 851 -4.53 -16.79 -5.61
N TYR A 852 -4.75 -18.04 -6.02
CA TYR A 852 -3.86 -19.15 -5.69
C TYR A 852 -3.82 -20.18 -6.82
N GLY A 853 -2.67 -20.36 -7.47
CA GLY A 853 -2.59 -21.12 -8.71
C GLY A 853 -3.55 -20.56 -9.76
N ASN A 854 -4.38 -21.43 -10.33
CA ASN A 854 -5.43 -21.06 -11.28
C ASN A 854 -6.82 -20.93 -10.62
N MET A 855 -6.86 -20.79 -9.28
CA MET A 855 -8.08 -20.74 -8.49
C MET A 855 -8.25 -19.40 -7.79
N ILE A 856 -9.50 -19.07 -7.48
CA ILE A 856 -9.88 -18.00 -6.58
C ILE A 856 -10.28 -18.67 -5.26
N LEU A 857 -9.47 -18.46 -4.22
CA LEU A 857 -9.60 -19.10 -2.93
C LEU A 857 -10.37 -18.22 -1.94
N ASN A 858 -11.45 -18.78 -1.39
CA ASN A 858 -12.13 -18.28 -0.20
C ASN A 858 -11.79 -19.18 0.99
N VAL A 859 -11.59 -18.61 2.17
CA VAL A 859 -11.33 -19.39 3.40
C VAL A 859 -12.23 -18.89 4.52
N LYS A 860 -13.05 -19.77 5.07
CA LYS A 860 -13.94 -19.50 6.21
C LYS A 860 -13.38 -20.17 7.45
N LEU A 861 -13.12 -19.40 8.50
CA LEU A 861 -12.66 -19.88 9.80
C LEU A 861 -13.66 -19.47 10.87
N GLU A 862 -14.08 -20.44 11.67
CA GLU A 862 -14.96 -20.22 12.82
C GLU A 862 -14.42 -20.99 14.03
N GLY A 863 -14.59 -20.44 15.23
CA GLY A 863 -14.19 -21.08 16.48
C GLY A 863 -13.06 -20.35 17.19
N GLU A 864 -12.28 -21.07 17.99
CA GLU A 864 -11.21 -20.50 18.82
C GLU A 864 -10.05 -21.50 18.95
N GLY A 865 -8.82 -21.01 19.13
CA GLY A 865 -7.63 -21.83 19.31
C GLY A 865 -7.06 -22.31 17.97
N ASN A 866 -6.23 -23.35 18.01
CA ASN A 866 -5.47 -23.85 16.85
C ASN A 866 -5.82 -25.30 16.46
N ARG A 867 -6.82 -25.91 17.11
CA ARG A 867 -7.19 -27.30 16.84
C ARG A 867 -8.32 -27.36 15.83
N ILE A 868 -8.03 -27.91 14.66
CA ILE A 868 -9.03 -28.16 13.62
C ILE A 868 -9.96 -29.29 14.08
N LYS A 869 -11.24 -28.96 14.23
CA LYS A 869 -12.33 -29.91 14.48
C LYS A 869 -12.91 -30.43 13.17
N GLU A 870 -13.05 -29.55 12.18
CA GLU A 870 -13.58 -29.89 10.86
C GLU A 870 -12.88 -29.08 9.79
N PHE A 871 -12.55 -29.73 8.67
CA PHE A 871 -12.00 -29.10 7.48
C PHE A 871 -12.78 -29.56 6.26
N LYS A 872 -13.25 -28.62 5.45
CA LYS A 872 -14.04 -28.86 4.25
C LYS A 872 -13.48 -28.11 3.06
N LEU A 873 -13.52 -28.75 1.89
CA LEU A 873 -13.35 -28.12 0.59
C LEU A 873 -14.68 -28.17 -0.15
N ASN A 874 -15.24 -27.00 -0.50
CA ASN A 874 -16.54 -26.87 -1.17
C ASN A 874 -17.67 -27.63 -0.46
N GLY A 875 -17.67 -27.60 0.87
CA GLY A 875 -18.65 -28.29 1.72
C GLY A 875 -18.39 -29.79 1.93
N ILE A 876 -17.40 -30.38 1.24
CA ILE A 876 -17.02 -31.79 1.38
C ILE A 876 -15.92 -31.90 2.44
N ALA A 877 -16.13 -32.75 3.45
CA ALA A 877 -15.15 -33.00 4.49
C ALA A 877 -13.89 -33.67 3.91
N MET A 878 -12.72 -33.21 4.36
CA MET A 878 -11.42 -33.77 3.97
C MET A 878 -10.72 -34.41 5.18
N ASP A 879 -9.90 -35.43 4.92
CA ASP A 879 -9.15 -36.14 5.96
C ASP A 879 -7.93 -35.36 6.46
N THR A 880 -7.39 -34.49 5.60
CA THR A 880 -6.22 -33.64 5.89
C THR A 880 -6.55 -32.17 5.64
N PRO A 881 -5.99 -31.24 6.42
CA PRO A 881 -6.21 -29.81 6.25
C PRO A 881 -5.32 -29.23 5.14
N GLU A 882 -5.44 -29.76 3.93
CA GLU A 882 -4.68 -29.31 2.76
C GLU A 882 -5.52 -29.37 1.48
N ILE A 883 -5.17 -28.53 0.50
CA ILE A 883 -5.75 -28.52 -0.84
C ILE A 883 -4.66 -28.55 -1.90
N PRO A 884 -4.88 -29.20 -3.06
CA PRO A 884 -3.93 -29.17 -4.17
C PRO A 884 -3.96 -27.81 -4.89
N GLN A 885 -2.83 -27.37 -5.44
CA GLN A 885 -2.69 -26.09 -6.14
C GLN A 885 -3.33 -26.09 -7.53
N ASN A 886 -3.50 -27.27 -8.15
CA ASN A 886 -4.00 -27.41 -9.51
C ASN A 886 -5.53 -27.31 -9.65
N LEU A 887 -6.25 -26.96 -8.58
CA LEU A 887 -7.67 -26.63 -8.66
C LEU A 887 -7.88 -25.37 -9.50
N THR A 888 -9.10 -25.19 -10.01
CA THR A 888 -9.47 -24.07 -10.88
C THR A 888 -10.80 -23.46 -10.47
N GLY A 889 -11.05 -22.23 -10.91
CA GLY A 889 -12.28 -21.50 -10.57
C GLY A 889 -12.36 -21.15 -9.09
N GLU A 890 -13.57 -20.89 -8.60
CA GLU A 890 -13.78 -20.50 -7.21
C GLU A 890 -13.79 -21.72 -6.28
N GLN A 891 -12.95 -21.68 -5.24
CA GLN A 891 -12.78 -22.76 -4.27
C GLN A 891 -13.01 -22.19 -2.87
N THR A 892 -13.78 -22.89 -2.04
CA THR A 892 -14.06 -22.47 -0.67
C THR A 892 -13.56 -23.51 0.32
N VAL A 893 -12.58 -23.12 1.13
CA VAL A 893 -12.15 -23.88 2.31
C VAL A 893 -12.96 -23.42 3.51
N SER A 894 -13.47 -24.35 4.31
CA SER A 894 -14.14 -24.03 5.58
C SER A 894 -13.49 -24.83 6.71
N ILE A 895 -13.06 -24.12 7.75
CA ILE A 895 -12.33 -24.67 8.88
C ILE A 895 -13.06 -24.29 10.16
N VAL A 896 -13.45 -25.30 10.93
CA VAL A 896 -14.02 -25.12 12.27
C VAL A 896 -12.96 -25.50 13.28
N LEU A 897 -12.64 -24.56 14.16
CA LEU A 897 -11.71 -24.74 15.25
C LEU A 897 -12.46 -25.06 16.54
N GLU A 898 -11.82 -25.84 17.40
CA GLU A 898 -12.28 -26.02 18.77
C GLU A 898 -11.22 -25.54 19.75
N LYS A 899 -11.69 -24.82 20.77
CA LYS A 899 -10.83 -24.35 21.86
C LYS A 899 -10.11 -25.56 22.43
N SER A 900 -8.80 -25.56 22.29
CA SER A 900 -7.93 -26.50 22.99
C SER A 900 -8.34 -26.44 24.47
N SER A 901 -8.90 -27.53 25.01
CA SER A 901 -9.23 -27.62 26.44
C SER A 901 -7.92 -27.47 27.19
N GLY A 902 -7.59 -26.24 27.56
CA GLY A 902 -6.27 -25.86 28.03
C GLY A 902 -5.95 -26.64 29.30
N VAL A 903 -5.02 -27.58 29.20
CA VAL A 903 -4.10 -27.80 30.31
C VAL A 903 -2.94 -26.87 30.02
N GLY A 904 -3.09 -25.61 30.39
CA GLY A 904 -2.03 -24.62 30.29
C GLY A 904 -0.80 -25.10 31.06
N VAL A 905 0.39 -24.78 30.55
CA VAL A 905 1.69 -25.13 31.16
C VAL A 905 1.78 -24.66 32.62
N ALA A 906 1.01 -23.64 33.02
CA ALA A 906 0.89 -23.17 34.40
C ALA A 906 0.18 -24.14 35.38
N GLN A 907 -0.52 -25.19 34.92
CA GLN A 907 -1.17 -26.19 35.78
C GLN A 907 -0.36 -27.48 35.99
N LEU A 908 0.80 -27.64 35.35
CA LEU A 908 1.59 -28.89 35.43
C LEU A 908 2.47 -29.03 36.69
N ASN A 909 2.46 -28.03 37.58
CA ASN A 909 3.17 -28.04 38.86
C ASN A 909 2.22 -27.99 40.08
N GLN A 910 0.98 -28.48 39.98
CA GLN A 910 0.25 -28.83 41.20
C GLN A 910 0.65 -30.23 41.65
N ASP A 911 1.25 -30.30 42.84
CA ASP A 911 1.48 -31.52 43.58
C ASP A 911 0.17 -32.33 43.66
N ASN A 912 0.10 -33.47 42.97
CA ASN A 912 -1.04 -34.38 43.13
C ASN A 912 -1.06 -34.87 44.59
N SER A 913 -2.23 -34.88 45.24
CA SER A 913 -2.36 -35.27 46.65
C SER A 913 -2.01 -36.74 46.92
N PHE A 914 -1.95 -37.57 45.87
CA PHE A 914 -1.77 -39.01 45.96
C PHE A 914 -0.40 -39.49 45.49
N PHE A 915 0.31 -38.74 44.63
CA PHE A 915 1.63 -39.14 44.15
C PHE A 915 2.45 -37.95 43.63
N THR A 916 3.76 -38.18 43.50
CA THR A 916 4.70 -37.27 42.85
C THR A 916 5.41 -38.02 41.71
N LEU A 917 5.57 -37.36 40.57
CA LEU A 917 6.34 -37.85 39.43
C LEU A 917 7.68 -37.12 39.37
N THR A 918 8.78 -37.87 39.27
CA THR A 918 10.12 -37.31 39.07
C THR A 918 10.77 -38.00 37.86
N PRO A 919 11.16 -37.28 36.81
CA PRO A 919 12.01 -37.83 35.75
C PRO A 919 13.33 -38.35 36.34
N ASP A 920 13.76 -39.55 35.93
CA ASP A 920 14.97 -40.19 36.44
C ASP A 920 15.58 -41.09 35.36
N GLU A 921 16.60 -40.58 34.66
CA GLU A 921 17.43 -41.30 33.67
C GLU A 921 16.62 -42.19 32.69
N GLY A 922 15.82 -41.56 31.81
CA GLY A 922 15.03 -42.28 30.81
C GLY A 922 13.87 -43.10 31.41
N ARG A 923 13.47 -42.82 32.65
CA ARG A 923 12.32 -43.41 33.36
C ARG A 923 11.62 -42.32 34.16
N ILE A 924 10.46 -42.69 34.71
CA ILE A 924 9.70 -41.82 35.61
C ILE A 924 9.64 -42.51 36.97
N ARG A 925 10.18 -41.86 38.00
CA ARG A 925 9.96 -42.25 39.39
C ARG A 925 8.57 -41.81 39.82
N VAL A 926 7.77 -42.76 40.27
CA VAL A 926 6.44 -42.55 40.84
C VAL A 926 6.54 -42.78 42.34
N GLN A 927 6.24 -41.76 43.14
CA GLN A 927 6.21 -41.82 44.60
C GLN A 927 4.79 -41.62 45.07
N LEU A 928 4.14 -42.71 45.50
CA LEU A 928 2.80 -42.63 46.12
C LEU A 928 2.92 -41.99 47.51
N LYS A 929 2.04 -41.03 47.82
CA LYS A 929 1.97 -40.33 49.11
C LYS A 929 1.10 -41.16 50.08
N ASN A 930 1.41 -41.13 51.38
CA ASN A 930 0.72 -41.88 52.44
C ASN A 930 0.65 -43.41 52.18
N ASP A 931 -0.34 -44.11 52.76
CA ASP A 931 -0.55 -45.56 52.61
C ASP A 931 -1.26 -45.97 51.30
N TYR A 932 -1.31 -45.07 50.30
CA TYR A 932 -2.00 -45.34 49.04
C TYR A 932 -1.33 -46.46 48.23
N ARG A 933 -2.18 -47.25 47.55
CA ARG A 933 -1.78 -48.35 46.66
C ARG A 933 -2.48 -48.16 45.31
N ALA A 934 -1.72 -48.30 44.24
CA ALA A 934 -2.22 -48.24 42.87
C ALA A 934 -2.50 -49.64 42.34
N ASP A 935 -3.75 -49.91 41.97
CA ASP A 935 -4.21 -51.15 41.35
C ASP A 935 -3.60 -51.30 39.96
N ILE A 936 -3.59 -50.22 39.18
CA ILE A 936 -3.00 -50.14 37.83
C ILE A 936 -2.25 -48.81 37.70
N VAL A 937 -1.09 -48.83 37.05
CA VAL A 937 -0.33 -47.64 36.66
C VAL A 937 0.02 -47.77 35.19
N THR A 938 -0.46 -46.85 34.37
CA THR A 938 -0.25 -46.86 32.92
C THR A 938 0.51 -45.62 32.49
N LEU A 939 1.56 -45.82 31.71
CA LEU A 939 2.30 -44.77 31.01
C LEU A 939 1.79 -44.68 29.58
N PHE A 940 1.44 -43.48 29.13
CA PHE A 940 1.02 -43.19 27.77
C PHE A 940 2.00 -42.23 27.08
N ASP A 941 2.19 -42.39 25.77
CA ASP A 941 2.85 -41.39 24.92
C ASP A 941 1.90 -40.24 24.55
N MET A 942 2.40 -39.26 23.78
CA MET A 942 1.62 -38.10 23.33
C MET A 942 0.47 -38.45 22.39
N SER A 943 0.48 -39.62 21.76
CA SER A 943 -0.63 -40.10 20.92
C SER A 943 -1.75 -40.75 21.75
N GLY A 944 -1.56 -40.89 23.07
CA GLY A 944 -2.49 -41.60 23.96
C GLY A 944 -2.31 -43.12 23.93
N LYS A 945 -1.25 -43.64 23.29
CA LYS A 945 -0.95 -45.07 23.26
C LYS A 945 -0.27 -45.49 24.56
N SER A 946 -0.75 -46.58 25.16
CA SER A 946 -0.15 -47.14 26.38
C SER A 946 1.21 -47.78 26.08
N ILE A 947 2.26 -47.26 26.71
CA ILE A 947 3.65 -47.73 26.58
C ILE A 947 3.95 -48.82 27.60
N VAL A 948 3.59 -48.59 28.86
CA VAL A 948 3.89 -49.51 29.98
C VAL A 948 2.71 -49.55 30.94
N VAL A 949 2.34 -50.75 31.38
CA VAL A 949 1.32 -50.95 32.42
C VAL A 949 1.94 -51.75 33.58
N LYS A 950 1.84 -51.23 34.79
CA LYS A 950 2.19 -51.94 36.04
C LYS A 950 0.94 -52.14 36.87
N LYS A 951 0.89 -53.22 37.65
CA LYS A 951 -0.25 -53.54 38.53
C LYS A 951 0.20 -53.63 39.98
N LYS A 952 -0.70 -53.33 40.92
CA LYS A 952 -0.51 -53.49 42.38
C LYS A 952 0.80 -52.86 42.88
N GLN A 953 0.98 -51.56 42.63
CA GLN A 953 2.16 -50.80 43.06
C GLN A 953 1.89 -50.07 44.39
N SER A 954 2.95 -49.91 45.20
CA SER A 954 2.90 -49.20 46.48
C SER A 954 4.24 -48.51 46.74
N GLY A 955 4.25 -47.38 47.44
CA GLY A 955 5.47 -46.64 47.77
C GLY A 955 6.15 -46.04 46.55
N ASN A 956 7.48 -46.21 46.44
CA ASN A 956 8.30 -45.64 45.38
C ASN A 956 8.67 -46.70 44.33
N PHE A 957 8.39 -46.42 43.06
CA PHE A 957 8.73 -47.31 41.95
C PHE A 957 8.99 -46.52 40.66
N TYR A 958 9.56 -47.18 39.67
CA TYR A 958 9.81 -46.59 38.34
C TYR A 958 8.81 -47.10 37.32
N ILE A 959 8.42 -46.27 36.36
CA ILE A 959 7.67 -46.65 35.16
C ILE A 959 8.37 -46.14 33.89
N GLY A 960 8.30 -46.93 32.82
CA GLY A 960 9.11 -46.72 31.62
C GLY A 960 10.52 -47.31 31.72
N SER A 961 11.17 -47.42 30.57
CA SER A 961 12.59 -47.79 30.40
C SER A 961 13.08 -47.17 29.10
N ASN A 962 14.17 -46.41 29.13
CA ASN A 962 14.73 -45.70 27.95
C ASN A 962 13.72 -44.80 27.23
N LEU A 963 12.89 -44.08 27.99
CA LEU A 963 11.96 -43.10 27.45
C LEU A 963 12.74 -41.99 26.74
N HIS A 964 12.36 -41.69 25.50
CA HIS A 964 12.91 -40.57 24.75
C HIS A 964 12.44 -39.24 25.34
N LYS A 965 13.19 -38.17 25.09
CA LYS A 965 12.80 -36.81 25.46
C LYS A 965 11.40 -36.49 24.93
N GLY A 966 10.51 -36.04 25.81
CA GLY A 966 9.12 -35.79 25.44
C GLY A 966 8.17 -35.77 26.63
N ILE A 967 6.91 -35.46 26.36
CA ILE A 967 5.85 -35.43 27.36
C ILE A 967 5.16 -36.79 27.41
N TYR A 968 4.98 -37.32 28.61
CA TYR A 968 4.28 -38.57 28.84
C TYR A 968 3.14 -38.36 29.83
N THR A 969 2.11 -39.21 29.78
CA THR A 969 1.04 -39.20 30.78
C THR A 969 1.15 -40.46 31.64
N VAL A 970 1.26 -40.31 32.96
CA VAL A 970 1.15 -41.42 33.91
C VAL A 970 -0.25 -41.40 34.51
N SER A 971 -0.99 -42.49 34.36
CA SER A 971 -2.31 -42.70 34.95
C SER A 971 -2.24 -43.78 36.03
N LEU A 972 -2.90 -43.57 37.16
CA LEU A 972 -2.95 -44.46 38.31
C LEU A 972 -4.42 -44.73 38.66
N GLU A 973 -4.79 -46.00 38.75
CA GLU A 973 -6.05 -46.43 39.34
C GLU A 973 -5.82 -46.75 40.82
N CYS A 974 -6.42 -45.98 41.73
CA CYS A 974 -6.34 -46.18 43.18
C CYS A 974 -7.77 -46.18 43.74
N ASN A 975 -8.17 -47.23 44.49
CA ASN A 975 -9.50 -47.32 45.10
C ASN A 975 -10.67 -47.17 44.10
N LYS A 976 -10.52 -47.67 42.86
CA LYS A 976 -11.47 -47.53 41.73
C LYS A 976 -11.61 -46.11 41.15
N GLU A 977 -10.76 -45.17 41.56
CA GLU A 977 -10.65 -43.85 40.92
C GLU A 977 -9.37 -43.79 40.09
N VAL A 978 -9.43 -43.05 38.97
CA VAL A 978 -8.31 -42.89 38.04
C VAL A 978 -7.75 -41.47 38.14
N TYR A 979 -6.45 -41.36 38.39
CA TYR A 979 -5.72 -40.11 38.48
C TYR A 979 -4.63 -40.07 37.42
N SER A 980 -4.52 -38.98 36.66
CA SER A 980 -3.52 -38.86 35.60
C SER A 980 -2.72 -37.59 35.74
N GLN A 981 -1.41 -37.64 35.50
CA GLN A 981 -0.51 -36.50 35.51
C GLN A 981 0.51 -36.61 34.36
N LYS A 982 0.76 -35.49 33.68
CA LYS A 982 1.80 -35.42 32.65
C LYS A 982 3.17 -35.20 33.30
N VAL A 983 4.21 -35.76 32.69
CA VAL A 983 5.60 -35.62 33.12
C VAL A 983 6.48 -35.47 31.88
N ILE A 984 7.42 -34.53 31.96
CA ILE A 984 8.40 -34.28 30.90
C ILE A 984 9.63 -35.13 31.20
N ILE A 985 10.03 -35.99 30.28
CA ILE A 985 11.36 -36.59 30.30
C ILE A 985 12.31 -35.61 29.59
N PRO A 986 13.29 -35.02 30.31
CA PRO A 986 14.17 -33.98 29.79
C PRO A 986 15.15 -34.47 28.72
#